data_AF-A0A1X6MQY3-F1
#
_entry.id   AF-A0A1X6MQY3-F1
#
_cell.length_a   1.000
_cell.length_b   1.000
_cell.length_c   1.000
_cell.angle_alpha   90.00
_cell.angle_beta   90.00
_cell.angle_gamma   90.00
#
_symmetry.space_group_name_H-M   'P 1'
#
loop_
_entity.id
_entity.type
_entity.pdbx_description
1 polymer ?
#
loop_
_entity_poly.entity_id
_entity_poly.type
_entity_poly.pdbx_seq_one_letter_code
_entity_poly.pdbx_strand_id
1 'polypeptide(L)'
;MDPKTIAENWLHTFGLAAYKGDVAAVVETFAQDGFLRDLLVFTWDLRTLAGHDKITAHLGPTLAPAHLSHFALDISPALAPEFITDGPFAGGVGAGFVFDMPRRRGQGYVRLLRDANGEAWRAVAACVLVAGLKGHEERGPEPGVYVAALYFGIPPRWKSADARTVGAGQSGLNAAARLEQLSVPTLVVEKAARVGDQWRARYPTLSLHSIRNFSHLAYQAFPSTWPEFAPRDKMADWLEQYTITQDLFVWTSSHIMPGAQYDSASQRWSVTVNRNGTHVTLQPAHIVCAIGSTGPPHISEVADQDVFRGTVMHSGAYAGGQPFVGQHAVVVGACQSSADICQDLAFRGAASVTMVQRSSTCVVGIKTPTDEERAWYPVGVPTEAADMKNFSVPLKLTRREALKANAAKWERERAVHAKLKNSGLKLNMGRDGTGPLFLAYERLGESSRDLLTGYWWDVGLADYIESGRVEVKQGVEPKRFTADGVTFTDDSTLKADLVLFATGWCDVRESLKEIFGNEFWYCMGDLATVRFGSRQLTSHNKPFIVDVTNYYISVHTSARSQDCKEVYGHDNLTAVGVDHYRERASRHIESVPSVYHDARTDIAERALMHEELNRLEKEVADLLHQQASAYQSVMTMRAELSLDDAVTQEAVGDGYATSYVTAEGIWENEAGTKYTVHLPLVEDGTAPHAKIRMPPDEQQTITELAATTLFKIVWISKAIVLQRIMELVRKQKANKEIQWRFNLSMEMEDQMAR
;
A
#
# COMPACT_ATOMS: atom_id res chain seq x y z
N MET A 1 -37.55 -20.79 -4.25
CA MET A 1 -36.92 -20.33 -5.52
C MET A 1 -35.55 -20.96 -5.56
N ASP A 2 -35.24 -21.65 -6.64
CA ASP A 2 -33.94 -22.29 -6.90
C ASP A 2 -32.87 -21.22 -7.27
N PRO A 3 -31.56 -21.54 -7.22
CA PRO A 3 -30.52 -20.52 -7.41
C PRO A 3 -30.47 -19.98 -8.84
N LYS A 4 -30.88 -20.78 -9.84
CA LYS A 4 -30.94 -20.32 -11.23
C LYS A 4 -32.02 -19.24 -11.40
N THR A 5 -33.24 -19.49 -10.96
CA THR A 5 -34.32 -18.48 -11.02
C THR A 5 -33.96 -17.20 -10.25
N ILE A 6 -33.25 -17.30 -9.13
CA ILE A 6 -32.75 -16.13 -8.37
C ILE A 6 -31.75 -15.32 -9.22
N ALA A 7 -30.76 -15.99 -9.81
CA ALA A 7 -29.73 -15.35 -10.63
C ALA A 7 -30.30 -14.77 -11.95
N GLU A 8 -31.24 -15.45 -12.61
CA GLU A 8 -31.92 -14.99 -13.82
C GLU A 8 -32.70 -13.70 -13.57
N ASN A 9 -33.48 -13.63 -12.48
CA ASN A 9 -34.25 -12.44 -12.12
C ASN A 9 -33.35 -11.22 -11.83
N TRP A 10 -32.23 -11.43 -11.11
CA TRP A 10 -31.26 -10.36 -10.85
C TRP A 10 -30.56 -9.92 -12.14
N LEU A 11 -30.05 -10.87 -12.94
CA LEU A 11 -29.29 -10.57 -14.16
C LEU A 11 -30.17 -9.90 -15.22
N HIS A 12 -31.44 -10.29 -15.35
CA HIS A 12 -32.40 -9.62 -16.23
C HIS A 12 -32.58 -8.14 -15.83
N THR A 13 -32.74 -7.88 -14.53
CA THR A 13 -32.93 -6.51 -14.01
C THR A 13 -31.67 -5.66 -14.20
N PHE A 14 -30.51 -6.18 -13.76
CA PHE A 14 -29.20 -5.53 -13.92
C PHE A 14 -28.86 -5.29 -15.40
N GLY A 15 -29.01 -6.31 -16.24
CA GLY A 15 -28.67 -6.27 -17.67
C GLY A 15 -29.58 -5.32 -18.46
N LEU A 16 -30.88 -5.27 -18.15
CA LEU A 16 -31.81 -4.33 -18.79
C LEU A 16 -31.50 -2.87 -18.41
N ALA A 17 -31.18 -2.62 -17.14
CA ALA A 17 -30.77 -1.30 -16.67
C ALA A 17 -29.44 -0.87 -17.30
N ALA A 18 -28.44 -1.77 -17.31
CA ALA A 18 -27.14 -1.52 -17.91
C ALA A 18 -27.22 -1.25 -19.42
N TYR A 19 -28.02 -2.03 -20.15
CA TYR A 19 -28.26 -1.82 -21.59
C TYR A 19 -28.92 -0.46 -21.89
N LYS A 20 -29.84 0.00 -21.02
CA LYS A 20 -30.50 1.31 -21.15
C LYS A 20 -29.62 2.49 -20.72
N GLY A 21 -28.49 2.26 -20.06
CA GLY A 21 -27.72 3.32 -19.41
C GLY A 21 -28.35 3.86 -18.13
N ASP A 22 -29.31 3.13 -17.53
CA ASP A 22 -30.04 3.55 -16.33
C ASP A 22 -29.22 3.25 -15.07
N VAL A 23 -28.44 4.25 -14.64
CA VAL A 23 -27.55 4.15 -13.48
C VAL A 23 -28.33 3.89 -12.19
N ALA A 24 -29.49 4.53 -12.01
CA ALA A 24 -30.29 4.36 -10.80
C ALA A 24 -30.82 2.92 -10.70
N ALA A 25 -31.41 2.40 -11.78
CA ALA A 25 -31.89 1.03 -11.82
C ALA A 25 -30.77 -0.02 -11.71
N VAL A 26 -29.54 0.26 -12.20
CA VAL A 26 -28.38 -0.62 -11.94
C VAL A 26 -28.02 -0.63 -10.46
N VAL A 27 -27.94 0.54 -9.82
CA VAL A 27 -27.54 0.70 -8.42
C VAL A 27 -28.53 0.02 -7.46
N GLU A 28 -29.84 0.11 -7.74
CA GLU A 28 -30.89 -0.61 -7.00
C GLU A 28 -30.77 -2.15 -7.03
N THR A 29 -29.96 -2.73 -7.92
CA THR A 29 -29.68 -4.18 -7.90
C THR A 29 -28.64 -4.58 -6.85
N PHE A 30 -27.93 -3.62 -6.25
CA PHE A 30 -26.92 -3.83 -5.20
C PHE A 30 -27.52 -3.60 -3.81
N ALA A 31 -26.94 -4.26 -2.81
CA ALA A 31 -27.17 -3.89 -1.42
C ALA A 31 -26.64 -2.47 -1.16
N GLN A 32 -27.18 -1.78 -0.15
CA GLN A 32 -26.77 -0.39 0.18
C GLN A 32 -25.26 -0.26 0.42
N ASP A 33 -24.66 -1.28 1.04
CA ASP A 33 -23.23 -1.45 1.33
C ASP A 33 -22.52 -2.37 0.32
N GLY A 34 -23.20 -2.75 -0.77
CA GLY A 34 -22.73 -3.66 -1.80
C GLY A 34 -21.58 -3.10 -2.62
N PHE A 35 -20.87 -3.99 -3.33
CA PHE A 35 -19.67 -3.65 -4.06
C PHE A 35 -19.78 -3.94 -5.57
N LEU A 36 -19.31 -2.99 -6.38
CA LEU A 36 -19.01 -3.20 -7.80
C LEU A 36 -17.48 -3.28 -7.98
N ARG A 37 -16.99 -4.37 -8.55
CA ARG A 37 -15.58 -4.55 -8.93
C ARG A 37 -15.47 -4.54 -10.45
N ASP A 38 -15.00 -3.42 -10.99
CA ASP A 38 -14.82 -3.16 -12.43
C ASP A 38 -13.36 -3.42 -12.83
N LEU A 39 -13.14 -4.43 -13.67
CA LEU A 39 -11.84 -4.76 -14.23
C LEU A 39 -11.85 -4.47 -15.73
N LEU A 40 -11.55 -3.21 -16.08
CA LEU A 40 -11.40 -2.73 -17.46
C LEU A 40 -12.71 -2.67 -18.28
N VAL A 41 -13.90 -2.73 -17.67
CA VAL A 41 -15.18 -2.73 -18.41
C VAL A 41 -15.58 -1.31 -18.77
N PHE A 42 -15.74 -0.45 -17.77
CA PHE A 42 -16.21 0.93 -17.98
C PHE A 42 -15.09 1.90 -18.34
N THR A 43 -13.84 1.49 -18.09
CA THR A 43 -12.62 2.31 -18.18
C THR A 43 -11.42 1.40 -18.51
N TRP A 44 -10.19 1.92 -18.54
CA TRP A 44 -8.96 1.11 -18.65
C TRP A 44 -8.22 0.94 -17.31
N ASP A 45 -8.86 1.24 -16.17
CA ASP A 45 -8.27 0.99 -14.85
C ASP A 45 -9.07 -0.06 -14.06
N LEU A 46 -8.43 -0.62 -13.04
CA LEU A 46 -9.05 -1.55 -12.10
C LEU A 46 -9.70 -0.76 -10.96
N ARG A 47 -10.99 -1.00 -10.70
CA ARG A 47 -11.78 -0.27 -9.69
C ARG A 47 -12.53 -1.22 -8.75
N THR A 48 -12.72 -0.75 -7.53
CA THR A 48 -13.52 -1.42 -6.50
C THR A 48 -14.29 -0.34 -5.75
N LEU A 49 -15.60 -0.31 -6.00
CA LEU A 49 -16.53 0.70 -5.54
C LEU A 49 -17.41 0.09 -4.45
N ALA A 50 -17.66 0.84 -3.38
CA ALA A 50 -18.34 0.36 -2.19
C ALA A 50 -19.47 1.32 -1.83
N GLY A 51 -20.69 0.78 -1.79
CA GLY A 51 -21.93 1.52 -1.57
C GLY A 51 -22.41 2.28 -2.81
N HIS A 52 -23.72 2.54 -2.82
CA HIS A 52 -24.46 3.16 -3.94
C HIS A 52 -23.79 4.42 -4.49
N ASP A 53 -23.46 5.41 -3.65
CA ASP A 53 -22.90 6.71 -4.08
C ASP A 53 -21.69 6.58 -5.02
N LYS A 54 -20.77 5.65 -4.70
CA LYS A 54 -19.54 5.43 -5.48
C LYS A 54 -19.79 4.66 -6.77
N ILE A 55 -20.80 3.79 -6.77
CA ILE A 55 -21.25 3.08 -7.96
C ILE A 55 -21.94 4.10 -8.90
N THR A 56 -22.87 4.90 -8.39
CA THR A 56 -23.55 5.98 -9.12
C THR A 56 -22.55 6.96 -9.74
N ALA A 57 -21.58 7.46 -8.97
CA ALA A 57 -20.59 8.42 -9.45
C ALA A 57 -19.68 7.88 -10.55
N HIS A 58 -19.33 6.58 -10.52
CA HIS A 58 -18.54 5.94 -11.57
C HIS A 58 -19.36 5.62 -12.82
N LEU A 59 -20.57 5.08 -12.63
CA LEU A 59 -21.44 4.66 -13.73
C LEU A 59 -22.08 5.83 -14.48
N GLY A 60 -22.34 6.96 -13.80
CA GLY A 60 -22.88 8.20 -14.39
C GLY A 60 -22.27 8.56 -15.75
N PRO A 61 -20.95 8.80 -15.84
CA PRO A 61 -20.29 9.12 -17.10
C PRO A 61 -19.88 7.91 -17.96
N THR A 62 -19.99 6.67 -17.48
CA THR A 62 -19.35 5.50 -18.13
C THR A 62 -20.29 4.36 -18.57
N LEU A 63 -21.48 4.23 -17.98
CA LEU A 63 -22.38 3.10 -18.23
C LEU A 63 -22.91 3.09 -19.67
N ALA A 64 -23.50 4.20 -20.13
CA ALA A 64 -24.05 4.27 -21.49
C ALA A 64 -22.96 4.16 -22.59
N PRO A 65 -21.79 4.82 -22.49
CA PRO A 65 -20.68 4.64 -23.44
C PRO A 65 -20.09 3.21 -23.49
N ALA A 66 -20.27 2.40 -22.45
CA ALA A 66 -19.79 1.01 -22.44
C ALA A 66 -20.59 0.09 -23.38
N HIS A 67 -21.83 0.47 -23.73
CA HIS A 67 -22.73 -0.26 -24.62
C HIS A 67 -22.86 -1.76 -24.29
N LEU A 68 -23.11 -2.06 -23.01
CA LEU A 68 -23.25 -3.44 -22.52
C LEU A 68 -24.55 -4.07 -23.05
N SER A 69 -24.47 -5.30 -23.52
CA SER A 69 -25.59 -5.99 -24.18
C SER A 69 -25.51 -7.51 -24.02
N HIS A 70 -26.54 -8.24 -24.46
CA HIS A 70 -26.57 -9.72 -24.54
C HIS A 70 -26.11 -10.43 -23.24
N PHE A 71 -26.63 -9.97 -22.10
CA PHE A 71 -26.37 -10.61 -20.81
C PHE A 71 -26.95 -12.02 -20.78
N ALA A 72 -26.13 -13.00 -20.39
CA ALA A 72 -26.54 -14.40 -20.19
C ALA A 72 -25.81 -15.01 -18.99
N LEU A 73 -26.44 -15.93 -18.28
CA LEU A 73 -25.77 -16.69 -17.23
C LEU A 73 -24.72 -17.63 -17.83
N ASP A 74 -23.61 -17.76 -17.12
CA ASP A 74 -22.64 -18.83 -17.39
C ASP A 74 -23.25 -20.14 -16.91
N ILE A 75 -23.36 -21.14 -17.80
CA ILE A 75 -23.92 -22.46 -17.50
C ILE A 75 -22.84 -23.55 -17.41
N SER A 76 -21.56 -23.17 -17.45
CA SER A 76 -20.47 -24.12 -17.21
C SER A 76 -20.56 -24.66 -15.77
N PRO A 77 -20.28 -25.96 -15.52
CA PRO A 77 -20.51 -26.57 -14.20
C PRO A 77 -19.81 -25.88 -13.02
N ALA A 78 -18.71 -25.15 -13.29
CA ALA A 78 -17.95 -24.44 -12.26
C ALA A 78 -18.47 -23.02 -11.97
N LEU A 79 -19.24 -22.40 -12.87
CA LEU A 79 -19.74 -21.02 -12.73
C LEU A 79 -21.27 -20.89 -12.78
N ALA A 80 -21.97 -22.00 -13.01
CA ALA A 80 -23.43 -22.08 -12.96
C ALA A 80 -24.01 -21.60 -11.62
N PRO A 81 -25.26 -21.08 -11.60
CA PRO A 81 -25.89 -20.60 -10.37
C PRO A 81 -25.99 -21.68 -9.28
N GLU A 82 -25.39 -21.40 -8.12
CA GLU A 82 -25.33 -22.31 -6.98
C GLU A 82 -25.74 -21.59 -5.68
N PHE A 83 -26.27 -22.34 -4.71
CA PHE A 83 -26.32 -21.84 -3.34
C PHE A 83 -24.92 -21.87 -2.73
N ILE A 84 -24.51 -20.77 -2.12
CA ILE A 84 -23.25 -20.72 -1.38
C ILE A 84 -23.47 -21.44 -0.06
N THR A 85 -22.75 -22.54 0.16
CA THR A 85 -22.89 -23.39 1.35
C THR A 85 -22.09 -22.88 2.54
N ASP A 86 -20.93 -22.27 2.28
CA ASP A 86 -19.90 -22.03 3.29
C ASP A 86 -19.37 -20.59 3.29
N GLY A 87 -18.74 -20.22 4.41
CA GLY A 87 -18.12 -18.90 4.59
C GLY A 87 -19.14 -17.77 4.81
N PRO A 88 -18.72 -16.49 4.69
CA PRO A 88 -19.53 -15.34 5.10
C PRO A 88 -20.72 -15.03 4.17
N PHE A 89 -20.85 -15.75 3.06
CA PHE A 89 -21.97 -15.62 2.12
C PHE A 89 -22.88 -16.86 2.12
N ALA A 90 -22.74 -17.75 3.11
CA ALA A 90 -23.56 -18.95 3.25
C ALA A 90 -25.07 -18.61 3.25
N GLY A 91 -25.86 -19.40 2.53
CA GLY A 91 -27.27 -19.12 2.26
C GLY A 91 -27.53 -18.12 1.13
N GLY A 92 -26.47 -17.54 0.56
CA GLY A 92 -26.50 -16.72 -0.65
C GLY A 92 -26.59 -17.51 -1.94
N VAL A 93 -26.68 -16.80 -3.07
CA VAL A 93 -26.53 -17.38 -4.43
C VAL A 93 -25.30 -16.79 -5.10
N GLY A 94 -24.45 -17.65 -5.65
CA GLY A 94 -23.34 -17.29 -6.52
C GLY A 94 -23.66 -17.64 -7.97
N ALA A 95 -23.32 -16.77 -8.92
CA ALA A 95 -23.51 -17.06 -10.34
C ALA A 95 -22.52 -16.29 -11.23
N GLY A 96 -21.94 -16.99 -12.21
CA GLY A 96 -21.23 -16.40 -13.33
C GLY A 96 -22.18 -15.89 -14.41
N PHE A 97 -21.76 -14.89 -15.17
CA PHE A 97 -22.49 -14.38 -16.33
C PHE A 97 -21.53 -13.80 -17.38
N VAL A 98 -22.01 -13.67 -18.61
CA VAL A 98 -21.30 -13.07 -19.75
C VAL A 98 -22.13 -11.92 -20.33
N PHE A 99 -21.45 -11.01 -21.04
CA PHE A 99 -22.08 -9.90 -21.76
C PHE A 99 -21.22 -9.44 -22.93
N ASP A 100 -21.83 -8.76 -23.89
CA ASP A 100 -21.17 -8.24 -25.08
C ASP A 100 -20.96 -6.73 -25.04
N MET A 101 -19.84 -6.30 -25.61
CA MET A 101 -19.50 -4.90 -25.88
C MET A 101 -19.08 -4.73 -27.36
N PRO A 102 -19.05 -3.51 -27.93
CA PRO A 102 -18.73 -3.31 -29.35
C PRO A 102 -17.37 -3.87 -29.81
N ARG A 103 -16.33 -3.80 -28.96
CA ARG A 103 -14.96 -4.28 -29.27
C ARG A 103 -14.42 -5.33 -28.29
N ARG A 104 -15.23 -5.76 -27.32
CA ARG A 104 -14.79 -6.61 -26.19
C ARG A 104 -15.86 -7.66 -25.89
N ARG A 105 -15.46 -8.77 -25.27
CA ARG A 105 -16.36 -9.70 -24.58
C ARG A 105 -16.17 -9.51 -23.07
N GLY A 106 -17.28 -9.46 -22.35
CA GLY A 106 -17.31 -9.30 -20.90
C GLY A 106 -17.72 -10.58 -20.19
N GLN A 107 -17.17 -10.77 -18.98
CA GLN A 107 -17.60 -11.79 -18.05
C GLN A 107 -17.77 -11.16 -16.67
N GLY A 108 -18.58 -11.75 -15.82
CA GLY A 108 -18.76 -11.32 -14.46
C GLY A 108 -19.16 -12.45 -13.53
N TYR A 109 -19.15 -12.15 -12.24
CA TYR A 109 -19.60 -13.04 -11.19
C TYR A 109 -20.31 -12.23 -10.11
N VAL A 110 -21.50 -12.67 -9.72
CA VAL A 110 -22.32 -12.01 -8.70
C VAL A 110 -22.50 -12.91 -7.48
N ARG A 111 -22.52 -12.27 -6.31
CA ARG A 111 -22.88 -12.87 -5.02
C ARG A 111 -24.09 -12.13 -4.48
N LEU A 112 -25.21 -12.84 -4.41
CA LEU A 112 -26.52 -12.34 -4.00
C LEU A 112 -26.81 -12.81 -2.57
N LEU A 113 -27.18 -11.87 -1.70
CA LEU A 113 -27.86 -12.15 -0.44
C LEU A 113 -29.28 -11.58 -0.49
N ARG A 114 -30.14 -12.00 0.43
CA ARG A 114 -31.37 -11.26 0.70
C ARG A 114 -31.04 -9.93 1.37
N ASP A 115 -31.85 -8.92 1.09
CA ASP A 115 -31.84 -7.67 1.84
C ASP A 115 -32.26 -7.88 3.32
N ALA A 116 -32.14 -6.83 4.13
CA ALA A 116 -32.45 -6.87 5.57
C ALA A 116 -33.92 -7.19 5.87
N ASN A 117 -34.84 -6.93 4.93
CA ASN A 117 -36.26 -7.24 5.06
C ASN A 117 -36.59 -8.67 4.62
N GLY A 118 -35.65 -9.35 3.97
CA GLY A 118 -35.80 -10.67 3.40
C GLY A 118 -36.57 -10.70 2.07
N GLU A 119 -36.94 -9.55 1.51
CA GLU A 119 -37.91 -9.43 0.42
C GLU A 119 -37.28 -9.65 -0.96
N ALA A 120 -36.13 -9.00 -1.22
CA ALA A 120 -35.44 -9.08 -2.50
C ALA A 120 -34.01 -9.61 -2.39
N TRP A 121 -33.53 -10.17 -3.49
CA TRP A 121 -32.12 -10.54 -3.67
C TRP A 121 -31.34 -9.35 -4.22
N ARG A 122 -30.18 -9.09 -3.62
CA ARG A 122 -29.33 -7.92 -3.91
C ARG A 122 -27.86 -8.33 -3.97
N ALA A 123 -27.11 -7.71 -4.87
CA ALA A 123 -25.68 -7.96 -5.00
C ALA A 123 -24.92 -7.33 -3.83
N VAL A 124 -24.30 -8.19 -2.99
CA VAL A 124 -23.32 -7.74 -1.99
C VAL A 124 -21.93 -7.58 -2.62
N ALA A 125 -21.66 -8.35 -3.67
CA ALA A 125 -20.55 -8.12 -4.59
C ALA A 125 -20.96 -8.54 -6.00
N ALA A 126 -20.73 -7.68 -6.99
CA ALA A 126 -20.69 -8.05 -8.40
C ALA A 126 -19.34 -7.63 -8.98
N CYS A 127 -18.66 -8.58 -9.63
CA CYS A 127 -17.48 -8.29 -10.42
C CYS A 127 -17.82 -8.37 -11.90
N VAL A 128 -17.31 -7.42 -12.68
CA VAL A 128 -17.38 -7.40 -14.15
C VAL A 128 -15.98 -7.17 -14.69
N LEU A 129 -15.60 -7.91 -15.72
CA LEU A 129 -14.28 -7.86 -16.34
C LEU A 129 -14.34 -7.99 -17.86
N VAL A 130 -13.32 -7.46 -18.54
CA VAL A 130 -13.07 -7.76 -19.95
C VAL A 130 -12.41 -9.13 -20.06
N ALA A 131 -13.14 -10.10 -20.59
CA ALA A 131 -12.65 -11.47 -20.80
C ALA A 131 -11.86 -11.61 -22.12
N GLY A 132 -12.09 -10.72 -23.09
CA GLY A 132 -11.34 -10.72 -24.35
C GLY A 132 -11.61 -9.53 -25.25
N LEU A 133 -10.72 -9.32 -26.21
CA LEU A 133 -10.79 -8.27 -27.24
C LEU A 133 -11.17 -8.91 -28.57
N LYS A 134 -12.18 -8.35 -29.26
CA LYS A 134 -12.67 -8.90 -30.54
C LYS A 134 -11.67 -8.58 -31.65
N GLY A 135 -11.24 -9.59 -32.40
CA GLY A 135 -10.17 -9.48 -33.40
C GLY A 135 -8.75 -9.65 -32.84
N HIS A 136 -8.62 -9.91 -31.53
CA HIS A 136 -7.37 -10.21 -30.83
C HIS A 136 -7.55 -11.44 -29.91
N GLU A 137 -8.32 -12.41 -30.38
CA GLU A 137 -8.46 -13.71 -29.74
C GLU A 137 -7.13 -14.47 -29.67
N GLU A 138 -7.01 -15.39 -28.71
CA GLU A 138 -5.87 -16.29 -28.61
C GLU A 138 -5.81 -17.23 -29.83
N ARG A 139 -4.60 -17.54 -30.31
CA ARG A 139 -4.40 -18.41 -31.49
C ARG A 139 -5.02 -19.80 -31.35
N GLY A 140 -5.09 -20.32 -30.12
CA GLY A 140 -5.47 -21.71 -29.87
C GLY A 140 -4.39 -22.70 -30.30
N PRO A 141 -4.69 -24.01 -30.30
CA PRO A 141 -3.71 -25.03 -30.68
C PRO A 141 -3.37 -24.96 -32.17
N GLU A 142 -2.07 -24.92 -32.49
CA GLU A 142 -1.63 -24.96 -33.89
C GLU A 142 -1.93 -26.33 -34.52
N PRO A 143 -2.42 -26.40 -35.79
CA PRO A 143 -2.79 -27.68 -36.41
C PRO A 143 -1.64 -28.69 -36.63
N GLY A 144 -0.37 -28.26 -36.51
CA GLY A 144 0.80 -29.11 -36.74
C GLY A 144 0.99 -29.60 -38.19
N VAL A 145 0.24 -29.06 -39.16
CA VAL A 145 0.27 -29.51 -40.57
C VAL A 145 1.25 -28.67 -41.41
N TYR A 146 2.05 -29.35 -42.23
CA TYR A 146 3.22 -28.84 -42.97
C TYR A 146 2.98 -27.68 -43.96
N VAL A 147 1.74 -27.22 -44.17
CA VAL A 147 1.36 -26.27 -45.23
C VAL A 147 1.48 -24.79 -44.78
N ALA A 148 1.69 -24.54 -43.48
CA ALA A 148 1.92 -23.20 -42.94
C ALA A 148 3.05 -23.20 -41.89
N ALA A 149 4.30 -23.27 -42.38
CA ALA A 149 5.52 -22.95 -41.62
C ALA A 149 5.71 -23.64 -40.26
N LEU A 150 6.01 -24.95 -40.27
CA LEU A 150 6.71 -25.62 -39.16
C LEU A 150 8.15 -25.08 -39.04
N TYR A 151 8.32 -23.88 -38.50
CA TYR A 151 9.61 -23.37 -38.06
C TYR A 151 9.96 -24.01 -36.70
N PHE A 152 10.59 -25.19 -36.74
CA PHE A 152 11.29 -25.79 -35.61
C PHE A 152 12.60 -25.00 -35.29
N GLY A 153 12.48 -23.69 -35.16
CA GLY A 153 13.59 -22.76 -34.99
C GLY A 153 13.09 -21.36 -34.65
N ILE A 154 13.78 -20.72 -33.70
CA ILE A 154 13.42 -19.44 -33.09
C ILE A 154 13.07 -18.40 -34.19
N PRO A 155 11.82 -17.90 -34.26
CA PRO A 155 11.47 -16.84 -35.20
C PRO A 155 12.33 -15.58 -34.94
N PRO A 156 12.79 -14.86 -35.99
CA PRO A 156 13.52 -13.60 -35.81
C PRO A 156 12.74 -12.49 -35.09
N ARG A 157 11.45 -12.73 -34.77
CA ARG A 157 10.49 -11.82 -34.13
C ARG A 157 10.97 -11.22 -32.81
N TRP A 158 11.93 -11.84 -32.10
CA TRP A 158 12.55 -11.24 -30.91
C TRP A 158 13.31 -9.93 -31.22
N LYS A 159 13.82 -9.74 -32.44
CA LYS A 159 14.44 -8.47 -32.88
C LYS A 159 13.40 -7.36 -32.99
N SER A 160 12.17 -7.70 -33.36
CA SER A 160 11.02 -6.80 -33.47
C SER A 160 10.05 -6.90 -32.28
N ALA A 161 10.45 -7.49 -31.15
CA ALA A 161 9.54 -7.69 -30.03
C ALA A 161 9.15 -6.36 -29.38
N ASP A 162 7.85 -6.08 -29.44
CA ASP A 162 7.21 -4.86 -28.95
C ASP A 162 6.99 -4.89 -27.43
N ALA A 163 6.92 -6.08 -26.84
CA ALA A 163 6.92 -6.28 -25.40
C ALA A 163 8.23 -6.92 -24.92
N ARG A 164 8.74 -6.48 -23.76
CA ARG A 164 9.83 -7.15 -23.04
C ARG A 164 9.39 -7.44 -21.61
N THR A 165 9.63 -8.66 -21.15
CA THR A 165 9.38 -9.05 -19.76
C THR A 165 10.70 -9.12 -19.00
N VAL A 166 10.78 -8.49 -17.83
CA VAL A 166 11.99 -8.43 -17.00
C VAL A 166 11.81 -9.39 -15.83
N GLY A 167 12.55 -10.50 -15.84
CA GLY A 167 12.44 -11.61 -14.89
C GLY A 167 11.72 -12.83 -15.49
N ALA A 168 12.34 -14.01 -15.40
CA ALA A 168 11.77 -15.33 -15.70
C ALA A 168 11.30 -16.04 -14.41
N GLY A 169 10.76 -15.26 -13.46
CA GLY A 169 9.93 -15.76 -12.38
C GLY A 169 8.55 -16.23 -12.88
N GLN A 170 7.78 -16.89 -12.02
CA GLN A 170 6.44 -17.38 -12.39
C GLN A 170 5.54 -16.28 -12.95
N SER A 171 5.59 -15.04 -12.43
CA SER A 171 4.84 -13.90 -12.96
C SER A 171 5.23 -13.57 -14.41
N GLY A 172 6.54 -13.52 -14.69
CA GLY A 172 7.05 -13.13 -16.01
C GLY A 172 6.82 -14.20 -17.08
N LEU A 173 6.95 -15.48 -16.71
CA LEU A 173 6.67 -16.59 -17.61
C LEU A 173 5.16 -16.73 -17.92
N ASN A 174 4.28 -16.53 -16.93
CA ASN A 174 2.82 -16.47 -17.18
C ASN A 174 2.46 -15.33 -18.13
N ALA A 175 2.98 -14.13 -17.88
CA ALA A 175 2.75 -12.97 -18.74
C ALA A 175 3.26 -13.21 -20.17
N ALA A 176 4.47 -13.76 -20.32
CA ALA A 176 5.04 -14.09 -21.63
C ALA A 176 4.22 -15.15 -22.38
N ALA A 177 3.79 -16.22 -21.72
CA ALA A 177 2.95 -17.24 -22.34
C ALA A 177 1.62 -16.68 -22.87
N ARG A 178 0.96 -15.80 -22.09
CA ARG A 178 -0.30 -15.18 -22.56
C ARG A 178 -0.07 -14.15 -23.67
N LEU A 179 1.06 -13.43 -23.66
CA LEU A 179 1.43 -12.54 -24.76
C LEU A 179 1.68 -13.30 -26.07
N GLU A 180 2.37 -14.45 -26.04
CA GLU A 180 2.59 -15.27 -27.24
C GLU A 180 1.27 -15.86 -27.79
N GLN A 181 0.37 -16.34 -26.92
CA GLN A 181 -0.98 -16.77 -27.33
C GLN A 181 -1.81 -15.64 -27.95
N LEU A 182 -1.65 -14.41 -27.45
CA LEU A 182 -2.24 -13.17 -28.00
C LEU A 182 -1.47 -12.59 -29.21
N SER A 183 -0.52 -13.33 -29.77
CA SER A 183 0.31 -12.91 -30.92
C SER A 183 1.28 -11.75 -30.68
N VAL A 184 1.52 -11.33 -29.45
CA VAL A 184 2.42 -10.22 -29.09
C VAL A 184 3.85 -10.75 -28.91
N PRO A 185 4.80 -10.46 -29.82
CA PRO A 185 6.13 -11.06 -29.73
C PRO A 185 6.88 -10.54 -28.51
N THR A 186 7.33 -11.46 -27.68
CA THR A 186 7.89 -11.17 -26.35
C THR A 186 9.33 -11.70 -26.22
N LEU A 187 10.17 -10.97 -25.50
CA LEU A 187 11.45 -11.48 -24.98
C LEU A 187 11.43 -11.36 -23.46
N VAL A 188 11.77 -12.45 -22.78
CA VAL A 188 12.02 -12.45 -21.34
C VAL A 188 13.52 -12.26 -21.08
N VAL A 189 13.89 -11.38 -20.15
CA VAL A 189 15.27 -11.12 -19.73
C VAL A 189 15.45 -11.59 -18.29
N GLU A 190 16.33 -12.57 -18.06
CA GLU A 190 16.59 -13.20 -16.76
C GLU A 190 18.06 -13.04 -16.36
N LYS A 191 18.30 -12.55 -15.13
CA LYS A 191 19.63 -12.29 -14.57
C LYS A 191 20.37 -13.57 -14.21
N ALA A 192 19.66 -14.59 -13.74
CA ALA A 192 20.23 -15.88 -13.38
C ALA A 192 20.69 -16.67 -14.62
N ALA A 193 21.62 -17.61 -14.41
CA ALA A 193 22.21 -18.39 -15.49
C ALA A 193 21.24 -19.42 -16.10
N ARG A 194 20.35 -20.00 -15.29
CA ARG A 194 19.20 -20.81 -15.71
C ARG A 194 17.90 -20.26 -15.14
N VAL A 195 16.82 -20.51 -15.86
CA VAL A 195 15.46 -20.25 -15.38
C VAL A 195 15.18 -21.13 -14.16
N GLY A 196 14.53 -20.55 -13.15
CA GLY A 196 14.22 -21.24 -11.90
C GLY A 196 15.34 -21.19 -10.85
N ASP A 197 16.54 -20.69 -11.17
CA ASP A 197 17.63 -20.58 -10.19
C ASP A 197 17.30 -19.67 -9.00
N GLN A 198 16.38 -18.70 -9.16
CA GLN A 198 15.84 -17.92 -8.03
C GLN A 198 15.11 -18.77 -6.96
N TRP A 199 14.71 -19.99 -7.31
CA TRP A 199 14.18 -21.01 -6.40
C TRP A 199 15.27 -21.98 -5.93
N ARG A 200 16.14 -22.47 -6.84
CA ARG A 200 17.26 -23.38 -6.47
C ARG A 200 18.23 -22.75 -5.46
N ALA A 201 18.43 -21.44 -5.55
CA ALA A 201 19.29 -20.68 -4.63
C ALA A 201 18.69 -20.44 -3.22
N ARG A 202 17.43 -20.83 -2.97
CA ARG A 202 16.84 -20.78 -1.62
C ARG A 202 17.30 -21.97 -0.76
N TYR A 203 16.92 -22.03 0.50
CA TYR A 203 17.31 -23.13 1.40
C TYR A 203 16.61 -24.46 1.03
N PRO A 204 17.27 -25.62 1.20
CA PRO A 204 16.77 -26.92 0.71
C PRO A 204 15.43 -27.39 1.28
N THR A 205 15.04 -26.92 2.46
CA THR A 205 13.78 -27.27 3.11
C THR A 205 12.58 -26.46 2.60
N LEU A 206 12.80 -25.43 1.77
CA LEU A 206 11.73 -24.58 1.26
C LEU A 206 10.73 -25.37 0.39
N SER A 207 9.47 -25.32 0.79
CA SER A 207 8.31 -25.69 -0.02
C SER A 207 7.33 -24.52 -0.09
N LEU A 208 6.43 -24.53 -1.09
CA LEU A 208 5.34 -23.56 -1.13
C LEU A 208 4.44 -23.73 0.09
N HIS A 209 3.97 -22.62 0.65
CA HIS A 209 2.92 -22.61 1.67
C HIS A 209 1.51 -22.63 1.05
N SER A 210 1.42 -22.53 -0.28
CA SER A 210 0.19 -22.66 -1.06
C SER A 210 0.03 -24.08 -1.63
N ILE A 211 -1.22 -24.55 -1.72
CA ILE A 211 -1.55 -25.85 -2.29
C ILE A 211 -1.29 -25.89 -3.80
N ARG A 212 -1.10 -27.10 -4.32
CA ARG A 212 -0.83 -27.39 -5.73
C ARG A 212 -1.82 -26.74 -6.69
N ASN A 213 -3.12 -26.77 -6.38
CA ASN A 213 -4.21 -26.25 -7.22
C ASN A 213 -4.25 -24.72 -7.27
N PHE A 214 -3.85 -24.04 -6.19
CA PHE A 214 -3.67 -22.59 -6.15
C PHE A 214 -2.50 -22.16 -7.06
N SER A 215 -1.52 -23.03 -7.24
CA SER A 215 -0.19 -22.66 -7.74
C SER A 215 0.03 -22.94 -9.25
N HIS A 216 -1.02 -23.31 -9.99
CA HIS A 216 -0.94 -23.61 -11.42
C HIS A 216 -0.46 -22.42 -12.27
N LEU A 217 0.16 -22.70 -13.42
CA LEU A 217 0.53 -21.67 -14.41
C LEU A 217 -0.47 -21.72 -15.58
N ALA A 218 -0.63 -20.59 -16.27
CA ALA A 218 -1.46 -20.47 -17.46
C ALA A 218 -1.12 -21.58 -18.47
N TYR A 219 -2.15 -22.18 -19.07
CA TYR A 219 -2.04 -23.27 -20.06
C TYR A 219 -1.37 -24.57 -19.57
N GLN A 220 -0.80 -24.65 -18.35
CA GLN A 220 -0.17 -25.86 -17.83
C GLN A 220 -0.35 -26.02 -16.31
N ALA A 221 -1.33 -26.85 -15.94
CA ALA A 221 -1.56 -27.29 -14.56
C ALA A 221 -0.40 -28.17 -14.04
N PHE A 222 -0.15 -28.10 -12.72
CA PHE A 222 0.84 -28.98 -12.08
C PHE A 222 0.39 -30.45 -12.10
N PRO A 223 1.30 -31.44 -12.24
CA PRO A 223 0.94 -32.85 -12.34
C PRO A 223 0.16 -33.35 -11.12
N SER A 224 -0.86 -34.19 -11.34
CA SER A 224 -1.69 -34.77 -10.27
C SER A 224 -0.93 -35.66 -9.28
N THR A 225 0.30 -36.08 -9.62
CA THR A 225 1.22 -36.86 -8.79
C THR A 225 2.20 -36.00 -7.96
N TRP A 226 2.17 -34.67 -8.12
CA TRP A 226 2.98 -33.79 -7.25
C TRP A 226 2.44 -33.74 -5.82
N PRO A 227 3.32 -33.50 -4.83
CA PRO A 227 2.90 -33.23 -3.46
C PRO A 227 1.96 -32.02 -3.40
N GLU A 228 1.15 -31.95 -2.33
CA GLU A 228 0.22 -30.83 -2.11
C GLU A 228 0.95 -29.50 -2.00
N PHE A 229 2.11 -29.48 -1.33
CA PHE A 229 3.03 -28.35 -1.25
C PHE A 229 4.26 -28.64 -2.11
N ALA A 230 4.55 -27.79 -3.11
CA ALA A 230 5.65 -28.03 -4.04
C ALA A 230 7.01 -27.59 -3.45
N PRO A 231 8.04 -28.47 -3.35
CA PRO A 231 9.39 -28.08 -2.97
C PRO A 231 10.05 -27.13 -3.99
N ARG A 232 11.00 -26.31 -3.52
CA ARG A 232 11.69 -25.29 -4.34
C ARG A 232 12.26 -25.84 -5.66
N ASP A 233 12.82 -27.05 -5.64
CA ASP A 233 13.50 -27.62 -6.80
C ASP A 233 12.51 -28.12 -7.85
N LYS A 234 11.34 -28.65 -7.42
CA LYS A 234 10.22 -28.92 -8.35
C LYS A 234 9.73 -27.65 -9.02
N MET A 235 9.61 -26.56 -8.27
CA MET A 235 9.24 -25.25 -8.83
C MET A 235 10.29 -24.73 -9.81
N ALA A 236 11.57 -24.86 -9.50
CA ALA A 236 12.65 -24.44 -10.39
C ALA A 236 12.65 -25.20 -11.72
N ASP A 237 12.63 -26.55 -11.64
CA ASP A 237 12.65 -27.42 -12.81
C ASP A 237 11.38 -27.28 -13.65
N TRP A 238 10.24 -26.99 -13.02
CA TRP A 238 8.99 -26.70 -13.72
C TRP A 238 9.03 -25.38 -14.48
N LEU A 239 9.55 -24.30 -13.89
CA LEU A 239 9.71 -23.02 -14.60
C LEU A 239 10.66 -23.16 -15.79
N GLU A 240 11.73 -23.95 -15.65
CA GLU A 240 12.67 -24.24 -16.74
C GLU A 240 12.01 -25.10 -17.85
N GLN A 241 11.20 -26.11 -17.50
CA GLN A 241 10.42 -26.90 -18.46
C GLN A 241 9.33 -26.06 -19.15
N TYR A 242 8.69 -25.15 -18.42
CA TYR A 242 7.56 -24.34 -18.90
C TYR A 242 7.98 -23.38 -20.02
N THR A 243 9.22 -22.88 -20.03
CA THR A 243 9.71 -22.08 -21.17
C THR A 243 9.77 -22.87 -22.46
N ILE A 244 10.06 -24.18 -22.38
CA ILE A 244 10.15 -25.06 -23.55
C ILE A 244 8.76 -25.41 -24.07
N THR A 245 7.81 -25.76 -23.19
CA THR A 245 6.46 -26.19 -23.60
C THR A 245 5.52 -25.05 -24.01
N GLN A 246 5.86 -23.81 -23.68
CA GLN A 246 5.13 -22.60 -24.09
C GLN A 246 5.93 -21.76 -25.12
N ASP A 247 6.98 -22.33 -25.72
CA ASP A 247 7.84 -21.70 -26.75
C ASP A 247 8.39 -20.31 -26.37
N LEU A 248 8.69 -20.08 -25.09
CA LEU A 248 9.09 -18.78 -24.55
C LEU A 248 10.55 -18.46 -24.85
N PHE A 249 10.78 -17.30 -25.46
CA PHE A 249 12.14 -16.83 -25.73
C PHE A 249 12.72 -16.08 -24.52
N VAL A 250 13.69 -16.71 -23.84
CA VAL A 250 14.35 -16.18 -22.65
C VAL A 250 15.84 -15.93 -22.90
N TRP A 251 16.35 -14.76 -22.52
CA TRP A 251 17.78 -14.49 -22.37
C TRP A 251 18.16 -14.63 -20.90
N THR A 252 18.86 -15.71 -20.55
CA THR A 252 19.49 -15.89 -19.23
C THR A 252 20.84 -15.17 -19.16
N SER A 253 21.45 -15.09 -17.97
CA SER A 253 22.66 -14.32 -17.68
C SER A 253 22.58 -12.86 -18.17
N SER A 254 21.38 -12.28 -18.13
CA SER A 254 21.04 -11.03 -18.81
C SER A 254 20.25 -10.09 -17.92
N HIS A 255 20.61 -8.80 -17.87
CA HIS A 255 19.88 -7.80 -17.08
C HIS A 255 19.82 -6.47 -17.82
N ILE A 256 18.76 -5.71 -17.57
CA ILE A 256 18.68 -4.32 -18.05
C ILE A 256 19.66 -3.48 -17.23
N MET A 257 20.46 -2.69 -17.93
CA MET A 257 21.38 -1.72 -17.34
C MET A 257 20.65 -0.42 -16.98
N PRO A 258 21.18 0.37 -16.02
CA PRO A 258 20.63 1.68 -15.70
C PRO A 258 20.51 2.62 -16.90
N GLY A 259 19.47 3.47 -16.86
CA GLY A 259 19.24 4.50 -17.87
C GLY A 259 18.26 4.12 -18.97
N ALA A 260 17.26 3.29 -18.67
CA ALA A 260 16.12 3.08 -19.56
C ALA A 260 15.41 4.43 -19.84
N GLN A 261 15.23 4.79 -21.11
CA GLN A 261 14.59 6.03 -21.54
C GLN A 261 13.34 5.73 -22.35
N TYR A 262 12.33 6.60 -22.29
CA TYR A 262 11.16 6.52 -23.17
C TYR A 262 11.10 7.73 -24.08
N ASP A 263 10.97 7.49 -25.39
CA ASP A 263 10.72 8.51 -26.39
C ASP A 263 9.22 8.61 -26.69
N SER A 264 8.64 9.78 -26.39
CA SER A 264 7.23 10.07 -26.64
C SER A 264 6.89 10.27 -28.11
N ALA A 265 7.87 10.55 -28.99
CA ALA A 265 7.65 10.74 -30.41
C ALA A 265 7.50 9.39 -31.15
N SER A 266 8.43 8.45 -30.94
CA SER A 266 8.34 7.09 -31.50
C SER A 266 7.45 6.12 -30.70
N GLN A 267 7.00 6.55 -29.53
CA GLN A 267 6.27 5.74 -28.54
C GLN A 267 7.00 4.45 -28.12
N ARG A 268 8.32 4.52 -27.99
CA ARG A 268 9.17 3.37 -27.64
C ARG A 268 10.15 3.71 -26.53
N TRP A 269 10.48 2.68 -25.76
CA TRP A 269 11.60 2.68 -24.86
C TRP A 269 12.92 2.53 -25.62
N SER A 270 14.02 2.91 -24.99
CA SER A 270 15.39 2.56 -25.33
C SER A 270 16.02 1.96 -24.08
N VAL A 271 16.35 0.66 -24.12
CA VAL A 271 16.91 -0.08 -22.98
C VAL A 271 18.16 -0.83 -23.41
N THR A 272 19.22 -0.74 -22.61
CA THR A 272 20.44 -1.52 -22.83
C THR A 272 20.42 -2.75 -21.94
N VAL A 273 20.47 -3.94 -22.54
CA VAL A 273 20.61 -5.21 -21.84
C VAL A 273 22.07 -5.60 -21.84
N ASN A 274 22.66 -5.83 -20.66
CA ASN A 274 23.91 -6.56 -20.55
C ASN A 274 23.57 -8.05 -20.60
N ARG A 275 23.89 -8.70 -21.72
CA ARG A 275 23.72 -10.13 -22.00
C ARG A 275 25.07 -10.81 -21.92
N ASN A 276 25.36 -11.46 -20.79
CA ASN A 276 26.62 -12.17 -20.54
C ASN A 276 27.88 -11.37 -20.92
N GLY A 277 27.93 -10.09 -20.52
CA GLY A 277 29.02 -9.17 -20.82
C GLY A 277 28.90 -8.42 -22.16
N THR A 278 27.96 -8.81 -23.04
CA THR A 278 27.69 -8.11 -24.31
C THR A 278 26.53 -7.14 -24.14
N HIS A 279 26.74 -5.85 -24.41
CA HIS A 279 25.67 -4.86 -24.36
C HIS A 279 24.83 -4.88 -25.64
N VAL A 280 23.50 -4.97 -25.50
CA VAL A 280 22.53 -4.98 -26.59
C VAL A 280 21.43 -3.97 -26.31
N THR A 281 21.31 -2.93 -27.13
CA THR A 281 20.21 -1.96 -27.04
C THR A 281 18.96 -2.49 -27.75
N LEU A 282 17.80 -2.37 -27.09
CA LEU A 282 16.50 -2.79 -27.57
C LEU A 282 15.51 -1.61 -27.51
N GLN A 283 14.53 -1.59 -28.42
CA GLN A 283 13.52 -0.53 -28.51
C GLN A 283 12.07 -1.05 -28.46
N PRO A 284 11.58 -1.56 -27.32
CA PRO A 284 10.22 -2.06 -27.20
C PRO A 284 9.19 -0.94 -27.00
N ALA A 285 7.94 -1.19 -27.36
CA ALA A 285 6.82 -0.30 -27.02
C ALA A 285 6.42 -0.43 -25.53
N HIS A 286 6.55 -1.64 -24.96
CA HIS A 286 6.10 -1.97 -23.61
C HIS A 286 7.16 -2.75 -22.82
N ILE A 287 7.21 -2.50 -21.51
CA ILE A 287 8.05 -3.26 -20.57
C ILE A 287 7.14 -3.82 -19.46
N VAL A 288 7.20 -5.13 -19.27
CA VAL A 288 6.54 -5.85 -18.18
C VAL A 288 7.59 -6.12 -17.11
N CYS A 289 7.48 -5.47 -15.96
CA CYS A 289 8.34 -5.72 -14.81
C CYS A 289 7.81 -6.93 -14.05
N ALA A 290 8.57 -8.02 -14.02
CA ALA A 290 8.24 -9.26 -13.30
C ALA A 290 9.39 -9.69 -12.38
N ILE A 291 10.04 -8.70 -11.76
CA ILE A 291 11.24 -8.86 -10.91
C ILE A 291 10.92 -9.33 -9.48
N GLY A 292 9.63 -9.49 -9.15
CA GLY A 292 9.14 -9.88 -7.82
C GLY A 292 8.89 -8.69 -6.88
N SER A 293 8.25 -8.93 -5.74
CA SER A 293 7.83 -7.90 -4.78
C SER A 293 8.91 -7.39 -3.83
N THR A 294 10.07 -8.02 -3.84
CA THR A 294 11.14 -7.79 -2.86
C THR A 294 12.35 -7.19 -3.55
N GLY A 295 12.78 -6.00 -3.11
CA GLY A 295 14.04 -5.39 -3.51
C GLY A 295 15.26 -6.06 -2.86
N PRO A 296 16.37 -5.34 -2.68
CA PRO A 296 17.59 -5.89 -2.07
C PRO A 296 17.38 -6.43 -0.64
N PRO A 297 18.24 -7.35 -0.15
CA PRO A 297 18.24 -7.79 1.25
C PRO A 297 18.25 -6.63 2.25
N HIS A 298 17.39 -6.68 3.27
CA HIS A 298 17.45 -5.74 4.38
C HIS A 298 18.30 -6.33 5.50
N ILE A 299 19.53 -5.84 5.66
CA ILE A 299 20.45 -6.22 6.74
C ILE A 299 20.63 -4.98 7.63
N SER A 300 20.35 -5.12 8.93
CA SER A 300 20.60 -4.03 9.88
C SER A 300 22.10 -3.83 10.10
N GLU A 301 22.56 -2.58 10.09
CA GLU A 301 23.90 -2.24 10.58
C GLU A 301 23.93 -2.45 12.10
N VAL A 302 24.92 -3.20 12.57
CA VAL A 302 25.14 -3.51 13.99
C VAL A 302 26.61 -3.25 14.30
N ALA A 303 26.88 -2.55 15.41
CA ALA A 303 28.23 -2.13 15.75
C ALA A 303 29.19 -3.30 15.98
N ASP A 304 30.49 -3.05 15.79
CA ASP A 304 31.59 -3.98 16.07
C ASP A 304 31.53 -5.31 15.24
N GLN A 305 30.85 -5.33 14.09
CA GLN A 305 30.73 -6.54 13.24
C GLN A 305 32.09 -7.09 12.77
N ASP A 306 33.11 -6.25 12.64
CA ASP A 306 34.46 -6.62 12.22
C ASP A 306 35.25 -7.45 13.26
N VAL A 307 34.86 -7.42 14.55
CA VAL A 307 35.49 -8.27 15.57
C VAL A 307 34.84 -9.65 15.70
N PHE A 308 33.65 -9.86 15.13
CA PHE A 308 32.94 -11.13 15.20
C PHE A 308 33.64 -12.22 14.39
N ARG A 309 33.95 -13.36 15.03
CA ARG A 309 34.68 -14.48 14.40
C ARG A 309 33.77 -15.51 13.74
N GLY A 310 32.47 -15.44 14.00
CA GLY A 310 31.47 -16.31 13.39
C GLY A 310 31.01 -15.84 12.01
N THR A 311 29.97 -16.48 11.49
CA THR A 311 29.35 -16.12 10.21
C THR A 311 28.20 -15.14 10.41
N VAL A 312 28.19 -14.03 9.67
CA VAL A 312 27.04 -13.14 9.54
C VAL A 312 26.43 -13.27 8.16
N MET A 313 25.11 -13.47 8.05
CA MET A 313 24.44 -13.56 6.75
C MET A 313 22.98 -13.10 6.79
N HIS A 314 22.43 -12.74 5.64
CA HIS A 314 20.98 -12.60 5.45
C HIS A 314 20.33 -13.96 5.13
N SER A 315 19.06 -14.13 5.53
CA SER A 315 18.22 -15.30 5.19
C SER A 315 18.19 -15.64 3.70
N GLY A 316 18.36 -14.65 2.82
CA GLY A 316 18.46 -14.82 1.37
C GLY A 316 19.73 -15.54 0.88
N ALA A 317 20.77 -15.64 1.72
CA ALA A 317 22.01 -16.37 1.44
C ALA A 317 22.12 -17.70 2.22
N TYR A 318 21.11 -18.06 3.01
CA TYR A 318 21.11 -19.28 3.81
C TYR A 318 20.90 -20.52 2.94
N ALA A 319 21.92 -21.38 2.90
CA ALA A 319 21.95 -22.59 2.07
C ALA A 319 21.50 -23.87 2.81
N GLY A 320 20.93 -23.75 4.01
CA GLY A 320 20.52 -24.87 4.88
C GLY A 320 21.45 -25.10 6.08
N GLY A 321 20.96 -25.86 7.06
CA GLY A 321 21.54 -25.92 8.41
C GLY A 321 22.73 -26.85 8.57
N GLN A 322 23.06 -27.63 7.54
CA GLN A 322 24.11 -28.64 7.58
C GLN A 322 25.53 -28.12 7.95
N PRO A 323 25.95 -26.90 7.57
CA PRO A 323 27.23 -26.33 8.03
C PRO A 323 27.26 -25.95 9.52
N PHE A 324 26.09 -25.81 10.16
CA PHE A 324 25.93 -25.24 11.51
C PHE A 324 25.63 -26.30 12.58
N VAL A 325 25.86 -27.58 12.27
CA VAL A 325 25.77 -28.67 13.25
C VAL A 325 26.77 -28.42 14.39
N GLY A 326 26.30 -28.51 15.64
CA GLY A 326 27.10 -28.22 16.83
C GLY A 326 27.44 -26.74 17.06
N GLN A 327 26.92 -25.82 16.25
CA GLN A 327 27.14 -24.37 16.39
C GLN A 327 26.00 -23.66 17.13
N HIS A 328 26.29 -22.50 17.71
CA HIS A 328 25.31 -21.61 18.32
C HIS A 328 24.78 -20.61 17.28
N ALA A 329 23.48 -20.63 17.02
CA ALA A 329 22.85 -19.78 16.02
C ALA A 329 21.88 -18.76 16.64
N VAL A 330 22.05 -17.49 16.31
CA VAL A 330 21.11 -16.41 16.63
C VAL A 330 20.42 -15.97 15.34
N VAL A 331 19.10 -16.08 15.29
CA VAL A 331 18.29 -15.70 14.12
C VAL A 331 17.51 -14.44 14.44
N VAL A 332 17.88 -13.33 13.81
CA VAL A 332 17.29 -12.00 14.03
C VAL A 332 16.06 -11.82 13.15
N GLY A 333 14.88 -11.74 13.78
CA GLY A 333 13.60 -11.67 13.11
C GLY A 333 12.63 -12.75 13.60
N ALA A 334 11.33 -12.53 13.34
CA ALA A 334 10.25 -13.40 13.81
C ALA A 334 9.11 -13.42 12.76
N CYS A 335 9.43 -13.91 11.56
CA CYS A 335 8.57 -14.04 10.38
C CYS A 335 8.87 -15.36 9.67
N GLN A 336 8.13 -15.73 8.61
CA GLN A 336 8.27 -17.04 7.92
C GLN A 336 9.72 -17.50 7.71
N SER A 337 10.58 -16.69 7.09
CA SER A 337 11.98 -17.09 6.85
C SER A 337 12.77 -17.36 8.13
N SER A 338 12.47 -16.66 9.24
CA SER A 338 13.08 -16.99 10.53
C SER A 338 12.53 -18.32 11.06
N ALA A 339 11.22 -18.55 10.92
CA ALA A 339 10.58 -19.76 11.40
C ALA A 339 11.15 -21.02 10.72
N ASP A 340 11.19 -21.01 9.38
CA ASP A 340 11.71 -22.11 8.56
C ASP A 340 13.21 -22.39 8.87
N ILE A 341 14.00 -21.34 9.05
CA ILE A 341 15.44 -21.43 9.32
C ILE A 341 15.72 -21.92 10.76
N CYS A 342 15.01 -21.41 11.76
CA CYS A 342 15.13 -21.90 13.14
C CYS A 342 14.78 -23.40 13.22
N GLN A 343 13.73 -23.83 12.52
CA GLN A 343 13.33 -25.24 12.48
C GLN A 343 14.39 -26.12 11.79
N ASP A 344 14.94 -25.69 10.64
CA ASP A 344 16.00 -26.44 9.95
C ASP A 344 17.30 -26.50 10.78
N LEU A 345 17.76 -25.39 11.38
CA LEU A 345 18.94 -25.39 12.27
C LEU A 345 18.78 -26.35 13.44
N ALA A 346 17.64 -26.30 14.13
CA ALA A 346 17.37 -27.15 15.29
C ALA A 346 17.10 -28.61 14.91
N PHE A 347 16.57 -28.88 13.71
CA PHE A 347 16.41 -30.22 13.14
C PHE A 347 17.76 -30.83 12.74
N ARG A 348 18.66 -30.04 12.14
CA ARG A 348 20.00 -30.45 11.70
C ARG A 348 20.97 -30.69 12.87
N GLY A 349 20.70 -30.12 14.04
CA GLY A 349 21.50 -30.32 15.25
C GLY A 349 22.51 -29.20 15.52
N ALA A 350 22.13 -27.94 15.30
CA ALA A 350 22.81 -26.81 15.94
C ALA A 350 22.83 -27.00 17.48
N ALA A 351 23.89 -26.55 18.15
CA ALA A 351 24.04 -26.69 19.60
C ALA A 351 23.07 -25.81 20.39
N SER A 352 22.72 -24.63 19.85
CA SER A 352 21.60 -23.82 20.31
C SER A 352 21.05 -22.99 19.16
N VAL A 353 19.76 -22.68 19.19
CA VAL A 353 19.08 -21.80 18.23
C VAL A 353 18.23 -20.81 19.01
N THR A 354 18.48 -19.51 18.84
CA THR A 354 17.69 -18.45 19.49
C THR A 354 17.06 -17.54 18.44
N MET A 355 15.73 -17.50 18.38
CA MET A 355 14.96 -16.54 17.61
C MET A 355 14.87 -15.21 18.36
N VAL A 356 15.24 -14.11 17.71
CA VAL A 356 15.14 -12.75 18.30
C VAL A 356 13.90 -12.05 17.75
N GLN A 357 12.88 -11.92 18.60
CA GLN A 357 11.63 -11.23 18.28
C GLN A 357 11.63 -9.81 18.86
N ARG A 358 11.83 -8.80 18.01
CA ARG A 358 11.63 -7.39 18.38
C ARG A 358 10.19 -7.10 18.83
N SER A 359 9.24 -7.35 17.94
CA SER A 359 7.83 -6.97 18.06
C SER A 359 6.91 -8.14 17.73
N SER A 360 5.63 -8.04 18.09
CA SER A 360 4.71 -9.19 18.05
C SER A 360 4.44 -9.72 16.65
N THR A 361 4.10 -11.00 16.56
CA THR A 361 3.93 -11.75 15.31
C THR A 361 2.53 -12.38 15.24
N CYS A 362 1.90 -12.35 14.07
CA CYS A 362 0.69 -13.13 13.80
C CYS A 362 1.06 -14.55 13.37
N VAL A 363 0.69 -15.55 14.17
CA VAL A 363 0.99 -16.95 13.88
C VAL A 363 -0.31 -17.74 13.79
N VAL A 364 -0.43 -18.59 12.78
CA VAL A 364 -1.50 -19.58 12.63
C VAL A 364 -0.89 -20.91 12.20
N GLY A 365 -1.45 -22.04 12.62
CA GLY A 365 -1.04 -23.35 12.12
C GLY A 365 -1.37 -23.50 10.63
N ILE A 366 -0.48 -24.13 9.86
CA ILE A 366 -0.59 -24.29 8.40
C ILE A 366 -1.94 -24.87 7.93
N LYS A 367 -2.59 -25.70 8.76
CA LYS A 367 -3.89 -26.30 8.49
C LYS A 367 -4.98 -25.26 8.20
N THR A 368 -5.05 -24.17 8.96
CA THR A 368 -6.12 -23.16 8.83
C THR A 368 -6.14 -22.52 7.43
N PRO A 369 -5.03 -21.95 6.91
CA PRO A 369 -5.00 -21.43 5.54
C PRO A 369 -5.02 -22.52 4.48
N THR A 370 -4.49 -23.72 4.75
CA THR A 370 -4.61 -24.85 3.80
C THR A 370 -6.08 -25.22 3.55
N ASP A 371 -6.90 -25.26 4.60
CA ASP A 371 -8.33 -25.53 4.47
C ASP A 371 -9.09 -24.35 3.82
N GLU A 372 -8.66 -23.11 4.06
CA GLU A 372 -9.18 -21.92 3.34
C GLU A 372 -8.83 -21.99 1.83
N GLU A 373 -7.59 -22.33 1.47
CA GLU A 373 -7.16 -22.51 0.08
C GLU A 373 -7.84 -23.69 -0.62
N ARG A 374 -8.08 -24.82 0.07
CA ARG A 374 -8.83 -25.97 -0.48
C ARG A 374 -10.30 -25.61 -0.77
N ALA A 375 -10.89 -24.71 0.01
CA ALA A 375 -12.23 -24.19 -0.26
C ALA A 375 -12.23 -23.19 -1.43
N TRP A 376 -11.15 -22.41 -1.59
CA TRP A 376 -10.99 -21.45 -2.68
C TRP A 376 -10.61 -22.09 -4.03
N TYR A 377 -9.81 -23.16 -4.02
CA TYR A 377 -9.33 -23.86 -5.22
C TYR A 377 -9.56 -25.38 -5.10
N PRO A 378 -10.82 -25.85 -5.14
CA PRO A 378 -11.14 -27.27 -4.94
C PRO A 378 -10.56 -28.17 -6.04
N VAL A 379 -10.37 -29.45 -5.72
CA VAL A 379 -9.92 -30.46 -6.70
C VAL A 379 -11.01 -30.71 -7.75
N GLY A 380 -10.64 -30.60 -9.02
CA GLY A 380 -11.56 -30.81 -10.16
C GLY A 380 -12.29 -29.55 -10.63
N VAL A 381 -12.15 -28.42 -9.93
CA VAL A 381 -12.63 -27.11 -10.40
C VAL A 381 -11.52 -26.45 -11.25
N PRO A 382 -11.81 -25.94 -12.47
CA PRO A 382 -10.84 -25.20 -13.27
C PRO A 382 -10.31 -23.96 -12.53
N THR A 383 -9.01 -23.71 -12.60
CA THR A 383 -8.35 -22.60 -11.90
C THR A 383 -8.97 -21.26 -12.28
N GLU A 384 -9.32 -21.04 -13.55
CA GLU A 384 -9.92 -19.80 -14.04
C GLU A 384 -11.31 -19.54 -13.44
N ALA A 385 -12.07 -20.60 -13.13
CA ALA A 385 -13.36 -20.51 -12.47
C ALA A 385 -13.21 -20.25 -10.95
N ALA A 386 -12.20 -20.87 -10.33
CA ALA A 386 -11.83 -20.58 -8.94
C ALA A 386 -11.35 -19.12 -8.79
N ASP A 387 -10.45 -18.67 -9.66
CA ASP A 387 -9.99 -17.28 -9.79
C ASP A 387 -11.17 -16.33 -9.90
N MET A 388 -12.10 -16.55 -10.85
CA MET A 388 -13.31 -15.74 -10.99
C MET A 388 -14.12 -15.66 -9.68
N LYS A 389 -14.36 -16.80 -9.02
CA LYS A 389 -15.08 -16.85 -7.74
C LYS A 389 -14.35 -16.09 -6.63
N ASN A 390 -13.05 -16.23 -6.50
CA ASN A 390 -12.26 -15.62 -5.43
C ASN A 390 -12.04 -14.12 -5.68
N PHE A 391 -11.60 -13.76 -6.89
CA PHE A 391 -11.45 -12.37 -7.32
C PHE A 391 -12.78 -11.60 -7.38
N SER A 392 -13.94 -12.26 -7.42
CA SER A 392 -15.23 -11.55 -7.29
C SER A 392 -15.40 -10.83 -5.94
N VAL A 393 -14.67 -11.24 -4.89
CA VAL A 393 -14.80 -10.70 -3.52
C VAL A 393 -13.78 -9.57 -3.29
N PRO A 394 -14.22 -8.33 -3.05
CA PRO A 394 -13.31 -7.21 -2.74
C PRO A 394 -12.53 -7.41 -1.43
N LEU A 395 -11.25 -7.00 -1.41
CA LEU A 395 -10.42 -7.05 -0.20
C LEU A 395 -11.04 -6.32 1.01
N LYS A 396 -11.81 -5.23 0.79
CA LYS A 396 -12.53 -4.53 1.86
C LYS A 396 -13.66 -5.38 2.46
N LEU A 397 -14.37 -6.13 1.63
CA LEU A 397 -15.38 -7.08 2.06
C LEU A 397 -14.72 -8.25 2.78
N THR A 398 -13.66 -8.84 2.22
CA THR A 398 -12.85 -9.87 2.88
C THR A 398 -12.33 -9.42 4.25
N ARG A 399 -11.88 -8.15 4.41
CA ARG A 399 -11.42 -7.60 5.69
C ARG A 399 -12.55 -7.53 6.72
N ARG A 400 -13.73 -7.04 6.31
CA ARG A 400 -14.93 -6.97 7.14
C ARG A 400 -15.36 -8.35 7.66
N GLU A 401 -15.36 -9.35 6.78
CA GLU A 401 -15.76 -10.70 7.17
C GLU A 401 -14.68 -11.42 8.01
N ALA A 402 -13.39 -11.14 7.75
CA ALA A 402 -12.29 -11.62 8.60
C ALA A 402 -12.37 -11.08 10.04
N LEU A 403 -12.73 -9.80 10.22
CA LEU A 403 -12.94 -9.18 11.53
C LEU A 403 -14.05 -9.89 12.33
N LYS A 404 -15.18 -10.21 11.69
CA LYS A 404 -16.27 -10.98 12.33
C LYS A 404 -15.81 -12.38 12.74
N ALA A 405 -14.98 -13.03 11.93
CA ALA A 405 -14.47 -14.38 12.16
C ALA A 405 -13.31 -14.45 13.17
N ASN A 406 -12.75 -13.30 13.61
CA ASN A 406 -11.52 -13.24 14.41
C ASN A 406 -11.57 -14.09 15.69
N ALA A 407 -12.64 -13.97 16.51
CA ALA A 407 -12.76 -14.74 17.75
C ALA A 407 -12.74 -16.27 17.51
N ALA A 408 -13.44 -16.74 16.46
CA ALA A 408 -13.44 -18.15 16.08
C ALA A 408 -12.13 -18.60 15.39
N LYS A 409 -11.34 -17.67 14.83
CA LYS A 409 -9.96 -17.95 14.38
C LYS A 409 -9.03 -18.09 15.58
N TRP A 410 -9.03 -17.15 16.53
CA TRP A 410 -8.21 -17.20 17.75
C TRP A 410 -8.47 -18.48 18.56
N GLU A 411 -9.73 -18.90 18.67
CA GLU A 411 -10.09 -20.13 19.39
C GLU A 411 -9.53 -21.39 18.71
N ARG A 412 -9.58 -21.48 17.38
CA ARG A 412 -8.99 -22.59 16.62
C ARG A 412 -7.47 -22.69 16.81
N GLU A 413 -6.79 -21.55 16.92
CA GLU A 413 -5.34 -21.47 17.08
C GLU A 413 -4.88 -21.56 18.55
N ARG A 414 -5.80 -21.68 19.52
CA ARG A 414 -5.53 -21.65 20.97
C ARG A 414 -4.35 -22.55 21.39
N ALA A 415 -4.27 -23.76 20.84
CA ALA A 415 -3.20 -24.72 21.17
C ALA A 415 -1.81 -24.22 20.74
N VAL A 416 -1.65 -23.82 19.47
CA VAL A 416 -0.39 -23.25 18.95
C VAL A 416 -0.01 -21.97 19.70
N HIS A 417 -1.00 -21.13 19.99
CA HIS A 417 -0.78 -19.88 20.73
C HIS A 417 -0.37 -20.10 22.17
N ALA A 418 -0.85 -21.15 22.85
CA ALA A 418 -0.44 -21.50 24.19
C ALA A 418 1.05 -21.86 24.24
N LYS A 419 1.50 -22.75 23.33
CA LYS A 419 2.91 -23.14 23.19
C LYS A 419 3.83 -21.92 23.07
N LEU A 420 3.54 -21.08 22.08
CA LEU A 420 4.36 -19.92 21.74
C LEU A 420 4.37 -18.84 22.85
N LYS A 421 3.21 -18.56 23.47
CA LYS A 421 3.12 -17.57 24.57
C LYS A 421 3.84 -18.05 25.83
N ASN A 422 3.73 -19.34 26.16
CA ASN A 422 4.39 -19.91 27.33
C ASN A 422 5.92 -19.89 27.20
N SER A 423 6.45 -20.07 25.99
CA SER A 423 7.87 -19.88 25.66
C SER A 423 8.28 -18.42 25.38
N GLY A 424 7.46 -17.43 25.76
CA GLY A 424 7.84 -16.01 25.76
C GLY A 424 7.60 -15.24 24.45
N LEU A 425 7.11 -15.86 23.38
CA LEU A 425 6.81 -15.16 22.12
C LEU A 425 5.57 -14.27 22.27
N LYS A 426 5.66 -13.00 21.84
CA LYS A 426 4.50 -12.11 21.76
C LYS A 426 3.74 -12.33 20.46
N LEU A 427 2.46 -12.64 20.59
CA LEU A 427 1.56 -12.87 19.47
C LEU A 427 0.56 -11.72 19.28
N ASN A 428 0.06 -11.58 18.05
CA ASN A 428 -1.10 -10.75 17.70
C ASN A 428 -1.97 -11.47 16.63
N MET A 429 -3.07 -10.85 16.20
CA MET A 429 -3.98 -11.38 15.16
C MET A 429 -3.94 -10.58 13.86
N GLY A 430 -2.76 -10.06 13.50
CA GLY A 430 -2.67 -9.01 12.50
C GLY A 430 -3.10 -7.66 13.08
N ARG A 431 -2.92 -6.61 12.28
CA ARG A 431 -2.95 -5.20 12.71
C ARG A 431 -4.22 -4.79 13.45
N ASP A 432 -5.35 -5.36 13.03
CA ASP A 432 -6.71 -5.11 13.54
C ASP A 432 -7.48 -6.41 13.85
N GLY A 433 -6.80 -7.56 13.91
CA GLY A 433 -7.46 -8.86 14.12
C GLY A 433 -7.87 -9.60 12.83
N THR A 434 -7.38 -9.15 11.67
CA THR A 434 -7.71 -9.70 10.34
C THR A 434 -6.89 -10.93 9.91
N GLY A 435 -5.91 -11.34 10.72
CA GLY A 435 -5.05 -12.49 10.47
C GLY A 435 -3.86 -12.22 9.52
N PRO A 436 -3.12 -13.27 9.14
CA PRO A 436 -1.86 -13.12 8.40
C PRO A 436 -2.04 -12.69 6.95
N LEU A 437 -3.20 -12.96 6.33
CA LEU A 437 -3.47 -12.64 4.92
C LEU A 437 -3.33 -11.13 4.63
N PHE A 438 -3.88 -10.28 5.50
CA PHE A 438 -3.81 -8.83 5.32
C PHE A 438 -2.41 -8.29 5.61
N LEU A 439 -1.67 -8.88 6.55
CA LEU A 439 -0.26 -8.55 6.74
C LEU A 439 0.61 -8.90 5.52
N ALA A 440 0.28 -9.97 4.80
CA ALA A 440 0.94 -10.31 3.54
C ALA A 440 0.69 -9.22 2.49
N TYR A 441 -0.56 -8.81 2.27
CA TYR A 441 -0.89 -7.73 1.33
C TYR A 441 -0.32 -6.37 1.73
N GLU A 442 -0.41 -5.99 3.01
CA GLU A 442 0.13 -4.72 3.53
C GLU A 442 1.66 -4.65 3.37
N ARG A 443 2.39 -5.75 3.62
CA ARG A 443 3.85 -5.85 3.37
C ARG A 443 4.27 -5.87 1.90
N LEU A 444 3.38 -6.27 0.99
CA LEU A 444 3.66 -6.25 -0.45
C LEU A 444 3.45 -4.86 -1.07
N GLY A 445 2.64 -4.00 -0.45
CA GLY A 445 2.31 -2.67 -0.95
C GLY A 445 3.00 -1.50 -0.23
N GLU A 446 3.31 -1.61 1.07
CA GLU A 446 3.95 -0.51 1.81
C GLU A 446 5.47 -0.73 1.97
N SER A 447 6.27 0.31 1.64
CA SER A 447 7.69 0.42 2.02
C SER A 447 7.91 0.62 3.53
N SER A 448 6.88 0.43 4.36
CA SER A 448 6.84 0.95 5.71
C SER A 448 7.70 0.07 6.63
N ARG A 449 8.88 0.60 6.97
CA ARG A 449 9.71 0.18 8.12
C ARG A 449 8.89 0.14 9.42
N ASP A 450 7.75 0.82 9.43
CA ASP A 450 6.73 0.92 10.49
C ASP A 450 5.77 -0.28 10.56
N LEU A 451 5.85 -1.27 9.65
CA LEU A 451 5.12 -2.54 9.80
C LEU A 451 5.73 -3.41 10.91
N LEU A 452 5.50 -2.98 12.15
CA LEU A 452 5.93 -3.59 13.41
C LEU A 452 5.37 -5.00 13.67
N THR A 453 4.67 -5.61 12.72
CA THR A 453 4.09 -6.95 12.87
C THR A 453 4.59 -7.90 11.79
N GLY A 454 5.11 -9.04 12.24
CA GLY A 454 5.44 -10.19 11.39
C GLY A 454 4.26 -11.15 11.23
N TYR A 455 4.41 -12.11 10.33
CA TYR A 455 3.61 -13.33 10.35
C TYR A 455 4.43 -14.58 10.01
N TRP A 456 3.94 -15.74 10.41
CA TRP A 456 4.29 -17.03 9.81
C TRP A 456 3.15 -18.05 9.91
N TRP A 457 3.22 -19.05 9.05
CA TRP A 457 2.43 -20.27 9.07
C TRP A 457 3.22 -21.36 9.78
N ASP A 458 2.70 -21.84 10.91
CA ASP A 458 3.40 -22.81 11.72
C ASP A 458 3.24 -24.21 11.13
N VAL A 459 4.37 -24.80 10.74
CA VAL A 459 4.53 -26.17 10.25
C VAL A 459 5.23 -27.06 11.30
N GLY A 460 5.04 -26.76 12.58
CA GLY A 460 5.62 -27.49 13.72
C GLY A 460 6.82 -26.80 14.39
N LEU A 461 7.13 -25.54 14.10
CA LEU A 461 8.15 -24.79 14.85
C LEU A 461 7.70 -24.55 16.30
N ALA A 462 6.40 -24.36 16.53
CA ALA A 462 5.84 -24.20 17.88
C ALA A 462 6.24 -25.35 18.83
N ASP A 463 6.43 -26.58 18.32
CA ASP A 463 6.87 -27.73 19.11
C ASP A 463 8.37 -27.66 19.47
N TYR A 464 9.20 -27.07 18.59
CA TYR A 464 10.61 -26.81 18.86
C TYR A 464 10.80 -25.68 19.88
N ILE A 465 9.90 -24.68 19.84
CA ILE A 465 9.84 -23.58 20.80
C ILE A 465 9.30 -24.03 22.16
N GLU A 466 8.30 -24.92 22.19
CA GLU A 466 7.77 -25.53 23.43
C GLU A 466 8.80 -26.44 24.11
N SER A 467 9.55 -27.23 23.33
CA SER A 467 10.57 -28.15 23.85
C SER A 467 11.92 -27.49 24.19
N GLY A 468 12.06 -26.18 24.01
CA GLY A 468 13.31 -25.45 24.24
C GLY A 468 14.43 -25.74 23.24
N ARG A 469 14.15 -26.45 22.13
CA ARG A 469 15.09 -26.67 21.02
C ARG A 469 15.32 -25.41 20.18
N VAL A 470 14.38 -24.47 20.23
CA VAL A 470 14.51 -23.09 19.74
C VAL A 470 14.09 -22.17 20.88
N GLU A 471 15.00 -21.33 21.35
CA GLU A 471 14.73 -20.32 22.36
C GLU A 471 14.15 -19.05 21.71
N VAL A 472 13.39 -18.25 22.48
CA VAL A 472 12.86 -16.96 22.03
C VAL A 472 13.41 -15.85 22.91
N LYS A 473 14.19 -14.94 22.31
CA LYS A 473 14.62 -13.69 22.95
C LYS A 473 13.73 -12.54 22.48
N GLN A 474 12.84 -12.08 23.35
CA GLN A 474 11.79 -11.13 23.00
C GLN A 474 12.10 -9.69 23.46
N GLY A 475 11.71 -8.71 22.65
CA GLY A 475 11.67 -7.29 23.03
C GLY A 475 12.97 -6.52 22.81
N VAL A 476 13.90 -7.08 22.03
CA VAL A 476 15.25 -6.56 21.85
C VAL A 476 15.67 -6.50 20.38
N GLU A 477 16.71 -5.71 20.11
CA GLU A 477 17.47 -5.71 18.86
C GLU A 477 18.96 -5.98 19.15
N PRO A 478 19.74 -6.50 18.18
CA PRO A 478 21.20 -6.54 18.29
C PRO A 478 21.77 -5.12 18.45
N LYS A 479 22.60 -4.91 19.46
CA LYS A 479 23.24 -3.62 19.79
C LYS A 479 24.66 -3.55 19.25
N ARG A 480 25.44 -4.62 19.45
CA ARG A 480 26.80 -4.80 18.92
C ARG A 480 27.21 -6.26 18.90
N PHE A 481 28.23 -6.60 18.14
CA PHE A 481 28.87 -7.91 18.22
C PHE A 481 29.94 -7.97 19.34
N THR A 482 30.29 -9.19 19.75
CA THR A 482 31.52 -9.52 20.49
C THR A 482 32.40 -10.42 19.61
N ALA A 483 33.56 -10.86 20.11
CA ALA A 483 34.43 -11.77 19.34
C ALA A 483 33.79 -13.14 19.06
N ASP A 484 32.79 -13.53 19.86
CA ASP A 484 32.21 -14.87 19.98
C ASP A 484 30.68 -14.85 20.14
N GLY A 485 30.03 -13.71 19.87
CA GLY A 485 28.62 -13.51 20.19
C GLY A 485 28.06 -12.16 19.80
N VAL A 486 26.89 -11.84 20.36
CA VAL A 486 26.15 -10.60 20.10
C VAL A 486 25.51 -10.09 21.40
N THR A 487 25.73 -8.81 21.68
CA THR A 487 25.10 -8.05 22.78
C THR A 487 23.85 -7.36 22.26
N PHE A 488 22.78 -7.35 23.05
CA PHE A 488 21.47 -6.81 22.71
C PHE A 488 21.19 -5.46 23.37
N THR A 489 20.07 -4.82 23.01
CA THR A 489 19.61 -3.56 23.59
C THR A 489 19.31 -3.61 25.09
N ASP A 490 19.13 -4.80 25.67
CA ASP A 490 18.98 -5.05 27.12
C ASP A 490 20.32 -5.37 27.82
N ASP A 491 21.45 -5.12 27.16
CA ASP A 491 22.83 -5.41 27.58
C ASP A 491 23.16 -6.88 27.87
N SER A 492 22.20 -7.80 27.69
CA SER A 492 22.48 -9.24 27.68
C SER A 492 23.29 -9.63 26.44
N THR A 493 24.06 -10.72 26.53
CA THR A 493 24.88 -11.24 25.44
C THR A 493 24.60 -12.71 25.22
N LEU A 494 24.49 -13.13 23.96
CA LEU A 494 24.42 -14.54 23.56
C LEU A 494 25.70 -14.92 22.80
N LYS A 495 26.24 -16.10 23.11
CA LYS A 495 27.28 -16.73 22.29
C LYS A 495 26.68 -17.09 20.92
N ALA A 496 27.41 -16.83 19.85
CA ALA A 496 26.99 -17.13 18.49
C ALA A 496 28.20 -17.48 17.61
N ASP A 497 28.09 -18.58 16.86
CA ASP A 497 28.96 -18.88 15.73
C ASP A 497 28.28 -18.49 14.40
N LEU A 498 26.94 -18.36 14.40
CA LEU A 498 26.12 -17.83 13.32
C LEU A 498 25.19 -16.72 13.84
N VAL A 499 25.21 -15.54 13.20
CA VAL A 499 24.16 -14.52 13.34
C VAL A 499 23.48 -14.32 11.99
N LEU A 500 22.21 -14.71 11.91
CA LEU A 500 21.43 -14.74 10.69
C LEU A 500 20.31 -13.70 10.72
N PHE A 501 20.37 -12.74 9.82
CA PHE A 501 19.35 -11.71 9.65
C PHE A 501 18.20 -12.23 8.79
N ALA A 502 17.07 -12.55 9.43
CA ALA A 502 15.79 -12.88 8.80
C ALA A 502 14.87 -11.64 8.78
N THR A 503 15.47 -10.49 8.50
CA THR A 503 14.91 -9.12 8.60
C THR A 503 14.19 -8.65 7.33
N GLY A 504 14.06 -9.51 6.32
CA GLY A 504 13.25 -9.25 5.13
C GLY A 504 14.02 -8.52 4.01
N TRP A 505 13.28 -7.78 3.20
CA TRP A 505 13.79 -7.17 1.98
C TRP A 505 13.36 -5.70 1.93
N CYS A 506 14.17 -4.88 1.26
CA CYS A 506 13.81 -3.52 0.91
C CYS A 506 12.68 -3.50 -0.13
N ASP A 507 12.10 -2.33 -0.37
CA ASP A 507 11.05 -2.13 -1.37
C ASP A 507 11.58 -2.41 -2.80
N VAL A 508 10.78 -3.10 -3.62
CA VAL A 508 11.11 -3.40 -5.03
C VAL A 508 11.44 -2.14 -5.85
N ARG A 509 10.87 -0.99 -5.49
CA ARG A 509 11.14 0.30 -6.15
C ARG A 509 12.60 0.70 -6.10
N GLU A 510 13.36 0.27 -5.09
CA GLU A 510 14.81 0.53 -5.07
C GLU A 510 15.51 -0.14 -6.27
N SER A 511 15.11 -1.37 -6.63
CA SER A 511 15.58 -2.03 -7.86
C SER A 511 15.01 -1.41 -9.15
N LEU A 512 13.78 -0.87 -9.12
CA LEU A 512 13.22 -0.16 -10.28
C LEU A 512 13.90 1.20 -10.53
N LYS A 513 14.36 1.92 -9.49
CA LYS A 513 15.17 3.14 -9.63
C LYS A 513 16.49 2.87 -10.36
N GLU A 514 17.14 1.74 -10.10
CA GLU A 514 18.37 1.37 -10.82
C GLU A 514 18.11 1.25 -12.33
N ILE A 515 16.98 0.68 -12.74
CA ILE A 515 16.64 0.45 -14.16
C ILE A 515 16.19 1.76 -14.84
N PHE A 516 15.20 2.45 -14.27
CA PHE A 516 14.47 3.56 -14.91
C PHE A 516 14.87 4.96 -14.42
N GLY A 517 15.77 5.06 -13.44
CA GLY A 517 16.25 6.31 -12.86
C GLY A 517 15.26 6.98 -11.90
N ASN A 518 15.72 8.07 -11.28
CA ASN A 518 14.95 8.78 -10.23
C ASN A 518 13.70 9.51 -10.75
N GLU A 519 13.66 9.92 -12.02
CA GLU A 519 12.44 10.56 -12.58
C GLU A 519 11.25 9.58 -12.62
N PHE A 520 11.51 8.28 -12.80
CA PHE A 520 10.47 7.25 -12.83
C PHE A 520 9.78 7.07 -11.47
N TRP A 521 10.50 7.27 -10.37
CA TRP A 521 9.96 7.22 -9.01
C TRP A 521 8.77 8.19 -8.82
N TYR A 522 8.85 9.40 -9.39
CA TYR A 522 7.76 10.38 -9.30
C TYR A 522 6.55 10.02 -10.18
N CYS A 523 6.73 9.24 -11.25
CA CYS A 523 5.64 8.77 -12.12
C CYS A 523 4.95 7.49 -11.63
N MET A 524 5.63 6.70 -10.78
CA MET A 524 5.08 5.47 -10.19
C MET A 524 3.93 5.72 -9.20
N GLY A 525 3.86 6.92 -8.61
CA GLY A 525 3.02 7.20 -7.45
C GLY A 525 3.43 6.35 -6.23
N ASP A 526 2.50 6.17 -5.28
CA ASP A 526 2.63 5.03 -4.36
C ASP A 526 2.34 3.77 -5.19
N LEU A 527 3.37 2.94 -5.46
CA LEU A 527 3.25 1.66 -6.18
C LEU A 527 2.28 0.75 -5.42
N ALA A 528 1.03 0.73 -5.90
CA ALA A 528 -0.10 -0.03 -5.36
C ALA A 528 -0.09 -0.23 -3.82
N THR A 529 0.25 0.83 -3.04
CA THR A 529 0.15 0.73 -1.58
C THR A 529 -1.29 0.38 -1.25
N VAL A 530 -1.50 -0.68 -0.47
CA VAL A 530 -2.81 -1.01 0.08
C VAL A 530 -3.12 -0.06 1.26
N ARG A 531 -3.00 1.26 1.02
CA ARG A 531 -3.60 2.28 1.89
C ARG A 531 -5.10 2.08 1.78
N PHE A 532 -5.76 1.75 2.88
CA PHE A 532 -7.20 1.49 2.90
C PHE A 532 -8.08 2.76 2.67
N GLY A 533 -7.47 3.90 2.34
CA GLY A 533 -8.08 5.16 1.92
C GLY A 533 -7.87 5.49 0.42
N SER A 534 -9.00 5.64 -0.28
CA SER A 534 -9.29 6.54 -1.42
C SER A 534 -8.34 6.74 -2.63
N ARG A 535 -7.15 6.13 -2.75
CA ARG A 535 -6.32 6.36 -3.94
C ARG A 535 -6.86 5.66 -5.20
N GLN A 536 -7.19 6.48 -6.21
CA GLN A 536 -7.64 6.09 -7.53
C GLN A 536 -6.44 5.79 -8.45
N LEU A 537 -6.57 4.79 -9.31
CA LEU A 537 -5.77 4.67 -10.54
C LEU A 537 -6.52 5.39 -11.66
N THR A 538 -5.83 6.26 -12.38
CA THR A 538 -6.32 6.95 -13.58
C THR A 538 -5.26 6.91 -14.68
N SER A 539 -5.47 6.08 -15.69
CA SER A 539 -4.63 5.98 -16.88
C SER A 539 -5.35 6.57 -18.09
N HIS A 540 -4.75 7.60 -18.68
CA HIS A 540 -5.19 8.18 -19.95
C HIS A 540 -4.00 8.19 -20.91
N ASN A 541 -4.02 7.34 -21.95
CA ASN A 541 -3.15 7.33 -23.13
C ASN A 541 -1.66 7.70 -22.91
N LYS A 542 -0.95 6.96 -22.05
CA LYS A 542 0.47 7.21 -21.71
C LYS A 542 1.25 5.89 -21.52
N PRO A 543 2.60 5.89 -21.66
CA PRO A 543 3.39 4.67 -21.92
C PRO A 543 3.53 3.67 -20.79
N PHE A 544 3.18 2.42 -21.07
CA PHE A 544 2.99 1.38 -20.06
C PHE A 544 4.29 0.71 -19.58
N ILE A 545 4.47 0.72 -18.25
CA ILE A 545 5.21 -0.31 -17.52
C ILE A 545 4.21 -1.13 -16.72
N VAL A 546 4.22 -2.45 -16.87
CA VAL A 546 3.30 -3.36 -16.18
C VAL A 546 4.06 -4.16 -15.13
N ASP A 547 3.92 -3.80 -13.85
CA ASP A 547 4.41 -4.64 -12.74
C ASP A 547 3.44 -5.81 -12.56
N VAL A 548 3.92 -7.04 -12.78
CA VAL A 548 3.18 -8.28 -12.54
C VAL A 548 3.87 -9.02 -11.40
N THR A 549 3.30 -8.92 -10.21
CA THR A 549 3.92 -9.45 -8.99
C THR A 549 2.87 -10.17 -8.13
N ASN A 550 2.77 -11.49 -8.33
CA ASN A 550 2.04 -12.55 -7.59
C ASN A 550 0.55 -12.34 -7.18
N TYR A 551 0.05 -11.11 -7.10
CA TYR A 551 -1.33 -10.71 -6.74
C TYR A 551 -1.76 -9.40 -7.42
N TYR A 552 -0.82 -8.65 -8.01
CA TYR A 552 -1.05 -7.32 -8.56
C TYR A 552 -0.54 -7.21 -10.00
N ILE A 553 -1.34 -6.55 -10.84
CA ILE A 553 -0.95 -5.99 -12.13
C ILE A 553 -1.04 -4.47 -11.97
N SER A 554 0.10 -3.79 -11.85
CA SER A 554 0.15 -2.32 -11.76
C SER A 554 0.63 -1.74 -13.09
N VAL A 555 -0.22 -0.95 -13.74
CA VAL A 555 0.04 -0.35 -15.05
C VAL A 555 0.43 1.12 -14.85
N HIS A 556 1.72 1.40 -14.92
CA HIS A 556 2.31 2.73 -14.72
C HIS A 556 2.51 3.47 -16.04
N THR A 557 2.49 4.81 -16.00
CA THR A 557 2.70 5.63 -17.20
C THR A 557 3.76 6.73 -17.04
N SER A 558 4.69 6.83 -17.99
CA SER A 558 5.82 7.79 -17.98
C SER A 558 5.68 8.93 -18.99
N ALA A 559 4.79 9.90 -18.72
CA ALA A 559 4.82 11.20 -19.43
C ALA A 559 4.16 12.33 -18.62
N ARG A 560 4.84 13.48 -18.53
CA ARG A 560 4.34 14.71 -17.88
C ARG A 560 2.95 15.11 -18.41
N SER A 561 1.99 15.33 -17.52
CA SER A 561 0.91 16.30 -17.72
C SER A 561 1.27 17.55 -16.97
N GLN A 562 1.05 18.72 -17.57
CA GLN A 562 1.35 20.01 -16.95
C GLN A 562 0.25 20.48 -15.97
N ASP A 563 -0.82 19.69 -15.85
CA ASP A 563 -2.01 19.95 -15.05
C ASP A 563 -2.13 18.96 -13.87
N CYS A 564 -1.42 19.24 -12.77
CA CYS A 564 -1.52 18.51 -11.50
C CYS A 564 -1.49 19.47 -10.29
N LYS A 565 -2.35 20.50 -10.27
CA LYS A 565 -2.37 21.49 -9.17
C LYS A 565 -3.73 21.94 -8.58
N GLU A 566 -4.86 21.32 -8.91
CA GLU A 566 -6.18 21.82 -8.47
C GLU A 566 -7.13 20.82 -7.76
N VAL A 567 -6.68 19.63 -7.33
CA VAL A 567 -7.60 18.63 -6.73
C VAL A 567 -7.34 18.28 -5.25
N TYR A 568 -6.17 18.58 -4.68
CA TYR A 568 -5.90 18.29 -3.25
C TYR A 568 -5.17 19.42 -2.54
N GLY A 569 -5.92 20.26 -1.83
CA GLY A 569 -5.37 21.11 -0.78
C GLY A 569 -5.17 20.31 0.50
N HIS A 570 -3.97 19.77 0.70
CA HIS A 570 -3.45 19.33 2.00
C HIS A 570 -1.92 19.22 1.95
N ASP A 571 -1.25 20.34 2.23
CA ASP A 571 0.18 20.33 2.55
C ASP A 571 0.36 19.80 3.98
N ASN A 572 0.95 18.61 4.13
CA ASN A 572 1.65 18.15 5.35
C ASN A 572 2.30 16.77 5.11
N LEU A 573 3.48 16.79 4.50
CA LEU A 573 4.50 15.75 4.68
C LEU A 573 5.81 16.46 4.98
N THR A 574 6.07 16.68 6.27
CA THR A 574 7.36 17.17 6.75
C THR A 574 8.44 16.14 6.44
N ALA A 575 9.55 16.60 5.88
CA ALA A 575 10.67 15.75 5.56
C ALA A 575 11.38 15.31 6.85
N VAL A 576 11.36 14.01 7.13
CA VAL A 576 12.29 13.36 8.07
C VAL A 576 12.90 12.17 7.34
N GLY A 577 14.21 12.23 7.05
CA GLY A 577 14.94 11.13 6.40
C GLY A 577 15.76 11.46 5.15
N VAL A 578 16.14 12.72 4.90
CA VAL A 578 16.95 13.10 3.71
C VAL A 578 18.41 13.44 4.07
N ASP A 579 18.71 13.83 5.31
CA ASP A 579 20.01 14.44 5.64
C ASP A 579 21.19 13.46 5.63
N HIS A 580 20.96 12.16 5.83
CA HIS A 580 22.04 11.16 5.86
C HIS A 580 22.66 10.84 4.49
N TYR A 581 22.10 11.35 3.38
CA TYR A 581 22.65 11.16 2.03
C TYR A 581 23.46 12.35 1.49
N ARG A 582 23.36 13.54 2.10
CA ARG A 582 24.03 14.75 1.59
C ARG A 582 25.54 14.78 1.88
N GLU A 583 26.00 14.25 3.01
CA GLU A 583 27.43 14.24 3.37
C GLU A 583 28.29 13.28 2.51
N ARG A 584 27.69 12.31 1.81
CA ARG A 584 28.44 11.39 0.93
C ARG A 584 28.83 11.99 -0.43
N ALA A 585 28.24 13.12 -0.84
CA ALA A 585 28.43 13.68 -2.18
C ALA A 585 29.51 14.78 -2.29
N SER A 586 30.09 15.23 -1.18
CA SER A 586 30.94 16.44 -1.11
C SER A 586 32.45 16.19 -1.09
N ARG A 587 32.92 15.01 -1.55
CA ARG A 587 34.36 14.73 -1.74
C ARG A 587 34.62 14.19 -3.16
N HIS A 588 35.46 14.91 -3.91
CA HIS A 588 35.89 14.66 -5.30
C HIS A 588 34.92 15.06 -6.43
N ILE A 589 34.87 16.36 -6.76
CA ILE A 589 35.09 16.84 -8.15
C ILE A 589 35.87 18.17 -8.06
N GLU A 590 37.10 18.22 -8.56
CA GLU A 590 37.85 19.46 -8.78
C GLU A 590 37.94 19.80 -10.28
N SER A 591 37.91 21.10 -10.56
CA SER A 591 38.46 21.79 -11.75
C SER A 591 37.67 21.89 -13.07
N VAL A 592 37.87 23.08 -13.69
CA VAL A 592 37.67 23.54 -15.09
C VAL A 592 36.46 24.48 -15.35
N PRO A 593 36.61 25.64 -16.06
CA PRO A 593 35.89 26.88 -15.66
C PRO A 593 35.12 27.70 -16.72
N SER A 594 34.30 28.63 -16.19
CA SER A 594 33.94 30.00 -16.65
C SER A 594 33.38 30.31 -18.07
N VAL A 595 32.28 31.09 -18.09
CA VAL A 595 32.04 32.23 -19.00
C VAL A 595 31.33 33.37 -18.23
N TYR A 596 31.68 34.63 -18.51
CA TYR A 596 31.20 35.88 -17.85
C TYR A 596 29.97 36.51 -18.53
N HIS A 597 29.13 37.24 -17.77
CA HIS A 597 28.37 38.40 -18.27
C HIS A 597 28.12 39.48 -17.19
N ASP A 598 27.70 40.67 -17.65
CA ASP A 598 27.91 41.99 -17.01
C ASP A 598 27.03 42.31 -15.78
N ALA A 599 27.51 43.21 -14.91
CA ALA A 599 27.05 43.38 -13.52
C ALA A 599 26.66 44.83 -13.13
N ARG A 600 26.36 45.72 -14.09
CA ARG A 600 26.13 47.16 -13.81
C ARG A 600 24.67 47.64 -13.84
N THR A 601 23.74 46.89 -14.44
CA THR A 601 22.30 47.17 -14.39
C THR A 601 21.63 46.74 -13.09
N ASP A 602 22.20 45.76 -12.41
CA ASP A 602 21.61 45.03 -11.26
C ASP A 602 21.49 45.90 -9.97
N ILE A 603 22.29 46.96 -9.83
CA ILE A 603 22.38 47.73 -8.57
C ILE A 603 21.18 48.68 -8.38
N ALA A 604 20.69 49.31 -9.45
CA ALA A 604 19.58 50.26 -9.37
C ALA A 604 18.22 49.58 -9.12
N GLU A 605 17.98 48.42 -9.76
CA GLU A 605 16.76 47.64 -9.57
C GLU A 605 16.73 46.96 -8.19
N ARG A 606 17.87 46.50 -7.67
CA ARG A 606 17.97 46.01 -6.29
C ARG A 606 17.64 47.08 -5.25
N ALA A 607 18.07 48.33 -5.46
CA ALA A 607 17.76 49.42 -4.54
C ALA A 607 16.25 49.69 -4.44
N LEU A 608 15.57 49.82 -5.59
CA LEU A 608 14.11 49.95 -5.67
C LEU A 608 13.37 48.76 -5.02
N MET A 609 13.84 47.54 -5.27
CA MET A 609 13.22 46.34 -4.70
C MET A 609 13.41 46.23 -3.18
N HIS A 610 14.54 46.70 -2.64
CA HIS A 610 14.81 46.74 -1.20
C HIS A 610 13.96 47.83 -0.50
N GLU A 611 13.74 48.97 -1.16
CA GLU A 611 12.86 50.04 -0.68
C GLU A 611 11.38 49.60 -0.64
N GLU A 612 10.92 48.88 -1.67
CA GLU A 612 9.56 48.32 -1.72
C GLU A 612 9.36 47.20 -0.66
N LEU A 613 10.37 46.36 -0.39
CA LEU A 613 10.33 45.36 0.68
C LEU A 613 10.24 46.01 2.07
N ASN A 614 11.07 47.02 2.34
CA ASN A 614 11.05 47.77 3.59
C ASN A 614 9.70 48.51 3.79
N ARG A 615 9.04 48.96 2.72
CA ARG A 615 7.67 49.50 2.81
C ARG A 615 6.67 48.42 3.22
N LEU A 616 6.74 47.23 2.61
CA LEU A 616 5.82 46.13 2.89
C LEU A 616 6.00 45.55 4.31
N GLU A 617 7.23 45.41 4.80
CA GLU A 617 7.49 45.02 6.20
C GLU A 617 6.89 46.03 7.18
N LYS A 618 7.00 47.33 6.87
CA LYS A 618 6.39 48.39 7.68
C LYS A 618 4.86 48.36 7.65
N GLU A 619 4.24 48.16 6.47
CA GLU A 619 2.79 47.98 6.35
C GLU A 619 2.29 46.76 7.16
N VAL A 620 3.05 45.66 7.18
CA VAL A 620 2.74 44.47 8.00
C VAL A 620 2.89 44.76 9.50
N ALA A 621 3.94 45.47 9.92
CA ALA A 621 4.12 45.88 11.30
C ALA A 621 3.00 46.82 11.78
N ASP A 622 2.62 47.80 10.96
CA ASP A 622 1.53 48.74 11.26
C ASP A 622 0.16 48.02 11.35
N LEU A 623 -0.10 47.04 10.47
CA LEU A 623 -1.30 46.19 10.53
C LEU A 623 -1.35 45.34 11.82
N LEU A 624 -0.23 44.74 12.22
CA LEU A 624 -0.13 43.99 13.47
C LEU A 624 -0.32 44.90 14.70
N HIS A 625 0.16 46.14 14.64
CA HIS A 625 0.00 47.12 15.71
C HIS A 625 -1.47 47.63 15.82
N GLN A 626 -2.13 47.87 14.68
CA GLN A 626 -3.58 48.15 14.64
C GLN A 626 -4.40 46.98 15.18
N GLN A 627 -4.00 45.73 14.88
CA GLN A 627 -4.67 44.53 15.39
C GLN A 627 -4.50 44.38 16.91
N ALA A 628 -3.32 44.68 17.45
CA ALA A 628 -3.08 44.72 18.90
C ALA A 628 -3.90 45.82 19.60
N SER A 629 -4.02 47.01 18.98
CA SER A 629 -4.86 48.09 19.50
C SER A 629 -6.36 47.72 19.50
N ALA A 630 -6.85 47.09 18.42
CA ALA A 630 -8.23 46.59 18.35
C ALA A 630 -8.52 45.51 19.42
N TYR A 631 -7.55 44.62 19.69
CA TYR A 631 -7.64 43.63 20.77
C TYR A 631 -7.79 44.31 22.15
N GLN A 632 -7.09 45.41 22.37
CA GLN A 632 -7.15 46.20 23.60
C GLN A 632 -8.50 46.94 23.75
N SER A 633 -9.09 47.42 22.66
CA SER A 633 -10.45 48.01 22.65
C SER A 633 -11.58 47.01 22.88
N VAL A 634 -11.45 45.78 22.36
CA VAL A 634 -12.46 44.71 22.61
C VAL A 634 -12.47 44.29 24.08
N MET A 635 -11.32 44.31 24.77
CA MET A 635 -11.23 44.09 26.22
C MET A 635 -11.85 45.22 27.07
N THR A 636 -12.13 46.40 26.50
CA THR A 636 -12.73 47.55 27.23
C THR A 636 -14.23 47.76 26.98
N MET A 637 -14.84 47.03 26.03
CA MET A 637 -16.28 47.15 25.72
C MET A 637 -17.14 46.03 26.31
N ARG A 638 -17.32 46.04 27.65
CA ARG A 638 -18.55 45.59 28.34
C ARG A 638 -18.48 45.89 29.86
N ALA A 639 -18.63 47.18 30.19
CA ALA A 639 -18.78 47.65 31.57
C ALA A 639 -19.82 48.79 31.64
N GLU A 640 -21.05 48.50 31.24
CA GLU A 640 -22.23 49.32 31.57
C GLU A 640 -23.27 48.40 32.24
N LEU A 641 -23.25 48.40 33.58
CA LEU A 641 -24.30 47.81 34.41
C LEU A 641 -25.00 48.96 35.12
N SER A 642 -26.29 49.13 34.82
CA SER A 642 -27.19 49.98 35.61
C SER A 642 -27.46 49.28 36.95
N LEU A 643 -27.23 50.01 38.04
CA LEU A 643 -27.52 49.62 39.42
C LEU A 643 -28.76 50.38 39.88
N ASP A 644 -29.87 49.68 40.08
CA ASP A 644 -31.01 50.16 40.87
C ASP A 644 -31.39 49.08 41.90
N ASP A 645 -31.36 49.50 43.18
CA ASP A 645 -31.97 48.93 44.39
C ASP A 645 -32.03 47.41 44.62
N ALA A 646 -31.17 46.92 45.52
CA ALA A 646 -31.58 46.57 46.89
C ALA A 646 -30.39 46.17 47.80
N VAL A 647 -30.24 46.83 48.94
CA VAL A 647 -29.28 46.48 50.00
C VAL A 647 -30.04 46.03 51.25
N THR A 648 -29.62 44.93 51.87
CA THR A 648 -29.97 44.59 53.27
C THR A 648 -28.71 44.17 54.04
N GLN A 649 -28.50 44.77 55.22
CA GLN A 649 -27.43 44.48 56.17
C GLN A 649 -27.99 43.78 57.40
N GLU A 650 -27.21 42.90 58.05
CA GLU A 650 -27.35 42.60 59.49
C GLU A 650 -26.04 42.06 60.11
N ALA A 651 -25.96 41.97 61.45
CA ALA A 651 -24.74 42.15 62.25
C ALA A 651 -24.68 41.20 63.48
N VAL A 652 -23.54 40.91 64.18
CA VAL A 652 -22.12 41.31 64.07
C VAL A 652 -21.24 40.27 64.82
N GLY A 653 -19.90 40.26 64.64
CA GLY A 653 -19.00 39.48 65.52
C GLY A 653 -17.50 39.59 65.22
N ASP A 654 -16.82 40.56 65.85
CA ASP A 654 -15.37 40.74 66.04
C ASP A 654 -14.39 40.48 64.86
N GLY A 655 -13.93 41.58 64.24
CA GLY A 655 -12.63 41.67 63.55
C GLY A 655 -12.66 41.60 62.02
N TYR A 656 -12.65 42.78 61.38
CA TYR A 656 -12.63 43.00 59.92
C TYR A 656 -13.87 42.50 59.16
N ALA A 657 -14.87 43.39 59.03
CA ALA A 657 -15.98 43.19 58.09
C ALA A 657 -15.50 43.46 56.65
N THR A 658 -15.65 42.46 55.77
CA THR A 658 -15.56 42.64 54.31
C THR A 658 -16.96 42.41 53.73
N SER A 659 -17.57 43.46 53.21
CA SER A 659 -18.89 43.40 52.57
C SER A 659 -18.76 42.75 51.19
N TYR A 660 -19.51 41.69 50.91
CA TYR A 660 -19.61 41.12 49.57
C TYR A 660 -20.95 41.47 48.95
N VAL A 661 -20.94 42.23 47.86
CA VAL A 661 -22.11 42.35 46.97
C VAL A 661 -22.06 41.16 46.01
N THR A 662 -23.07 40.30 46.08
CA THR A 662 -23.27 39.22 45.12
C THR A 662 -24.37 39.61 44.13
N ALA A 663 -24.01 39.77 42.86
CA ALA A 663 -25.00 39.83 41.79
C ALA A 663 -25.37 38.39 41.36
N GLU A 664 -26.66 38.09 41.27
CA GLU A 664 -27.19 36.89 40.61
C GLU A 664 -27.63 37.23 39.19
N GLY A 665 -27.16 36.44 38.21
CA GLY A 665 -27.66 36.46 36.84
C GLY A 665 -28.07 35.07 36.39
N ILE A 666 -29.25 34.96 35.76
CA ILE A 666 -29.71 33.73 35.11
C ILE A 666 -29.34 33.82 33.61
N TRP A 667 -28.60 32.84 33.13
CA TRP A 667 -28.20 32.70 31.73
C TRP A 667 -28.83 31.46 31.10
N GLU A 668 -29.27 31.55 29.85
CA GLU A 668 -29.87 30.45 29.08
C GLU A 668 -29.06 30.19 27.81
N ASN A 669 -28.73 28.94 27.52
CA ASN A 669 -28.02 28.56 26.30
C ASN A 669 -28.99 28.28 25.13
N GLU A 670 -28.46 28.10 23.90
CA GLU A 670 -29.28 27.82 22.71
C GLU A 670 -30.11 26.51 22.80
N ALA A 671 -29.81 25.65 23.78
CA ALA A 671 -30.59 24.44 24.11
C ALA A 671 -31.62 24.65 25.23
N GLY A 672 -31.87 25.89 25.67
CA GLY A 672 -32.88 26.23 26.69
C GLY A 672 -32.51 25.88 28.13
N THR A 673 -31.23 25.58 28.41
CA THR A 673 -30.78 25.23 29.77
C THR A 673 -30.37 26.48 30.53
N LYS A 674 -30.94 26.68 31.73
CA LYS A 674 -30.73 27.86 32.58
C LYS A 674 -29.70 27.62 33.68
N TYR A 675 -28.81 28.59 33.88
CA TYR A 675 -27.73 28.56 34.86
C TYR A 675 -27.76 29.85 35.70
N THR A 676 -27.69 29.73 37.03
CA THR A 676 -27.53 30.87 37.93
C THR A 676 -26.05 31.09 38.21
N VAL A 677 -25.55 32.31 38.00
CA VAL A 677 -24.16 32.70 38.26
C VAL A 677 -24.14 33.75 39.36
N HIS A 678 -23.33 33.50 40.40
CA HIS A 678 -23.06 34.45 41.49
C HIS A 678 -21.67 35.07 41.29
N LEU A 679 -21.59 36.40 41.29
CA LEU A 679 -20.33 37.14 41.20
C LEU A 679 -20.09 37.95 42.48
N PRO A 680 -19.04 37.64 43.28
CA PRO A 680 -18.61 38.49 44.38
C PRO A 680 -17.75 39.65 43.85
N LEU A 681 -18.15 40.88 44.13
CA LEU A 681 -17.33 42.07 43.92
C LEU A 681 -16.38 42.27 45.13
N VAL A 682 -15.12 42.64 44.85
CA VAL A 682 -14.10 43.00 45.85
C VAL A 682 -13.42 44.28 45.37
N GLU A 683 -13.29 45.29 46.22
CA GLU A 683 -12.87 46.65 45.82
C GLU A 683 -11.37 46.80 45.50
N ASP A 684 -10.51 45.92 46.03
CA ASP A 684 -9.05 46.07 45.92
C ASP A 684 -8.46 45.48 44.62
N GLY A 685 -8.75 46.15 43.49
CA GLY A 685 -7.86 46.31 42.31
C GLY A 685 -7.31 45.05 41.62
N THR A 686 -7.75 43.86 42.00
CA THR A 686 -7.23 42.57 41.55
C THR A 686 -8.31 41.84 40.76
N ALA A 687 -7.95 41.30 39.60
CA ALA A 687 -8.92 40.72 38.67
C ALA A 687 -9.69 39.55 39.33
N PRO A 688 -11.03 39.57 39.33
CA PRO A 688 -11.82 38.58 40.04
C PRO A 688 -11.74 37.21 39.36
N HIS A 689 -11.26 36.20 40.07
CA HIS A 689 -11.39 34.81 39.67
C HIS A 689 -12.84 34.34 39.87
N ALA A 690 -13.66 34.48 38.83
CA ALA A 690 -15.02 33.93 38.80
C ALA A 690 -14.99 32.41 38.99
N LYS A 691 -15.48 31.93 40.14
CA LYS A 691 -15.64 30.49 40.42
C LYS A 691 -16.96 29.98 39.86
N ILE A 692 -16.96 29.61 38.59
CA ILE A 692 -18.05 28.83 38.00
C ILE A 692 -17.98 27.41 38.61
N ARG A 693 -19.00 27.04 39.40
CA ARG A 693 -19.21 25.63 39.80
C ARG A 693 -20.05 24.94 38.73
N MET A 694 -19.45 23.99 38.03
CA MET A 694 -20.12 23.09 37.09
C MET A 694 -19.77 21.63 37.43
N PRO A 695 -20.60 20.66 37.03
CA PRO A 695 -20.27 19.24 37.14
C PRO A 695 -18.98 18.89 36.39
N PRO A 696 -18.25 17.82 36.78
CA PRO A 696 -16.95 17.47 36.19
C PRO A 696 -16.96 17.16 34.69
N ASP A 697 -18.15 16.85 34.15
CA ASP A 697 -18.37 16.13 32.90
C ASP A 697 -18.19 17.00 31.64
N GLU A 698 -18.23 18.33 31.76
CA GLU A 698 -18.26 19.28 30.61
C GLU A 698 -17.09 20.28 30.54
N GLN A 699 -16.04 20.12 31.35
CA GLN A 699 -14.87 21.03 31.33
C GLN A 699 -14.06 20.99 30.03
N GLN A 700 -14.18 19.93 29.22
CA GLN A 700 -13.37 19.74 28.01
C GLN A 700 -13.87 20.56 26.81
N THR A 701 -15.18 20.73 26.67
CA THR A 701 -15.83 21.22 25.44
C THR A 701 -15.58 22.70 25.12
N ILE A 702 -15.47 23.56 26.13
CA ILE A 702 -15.31 25.02 25.92
C ILE A 702 -13.84 25.39 25.63
N THR A 703 -12.88 24.68 26.22
CA THR A 703 -11.45 24.88 25.95
C THR A 703 -11.11 24.57 24.49
N GLU A 704 -11.72 23.52 23.94
CA GLU A 704 -11.59 23.14 22.53
C GLU A 704 -12.23 24.18 21.58
N LEU A 705 -13.38 24.76 21.95
CA LEU A 705 -14.09 25.75 21.12
C LEU A 705 -13.32 27.09 21.00
N ALA A 706 -12.74 27.56 22.11
CA ALA A 706 -11.92 28.78 22.14
C ALA A 706 -10.62 28.60 21.34
N ALA A 707 -9.92 27.48 21.54
CA ALA A 707 -8.70 27.15 20.79
C ALA A 707 -8.97 27.04 19.27
N THR A 708 -10.05 26.37 18.89
CA THR A 708 -10.43 26.19 17.48
C THR A 708 -10.73 27.52 16.78
N THR A 709 -11.31 28.49 17.49
CA THR A 709 -11.65 29.81 16.93
C THR A 709 -10.40 30.68 16.72
N LEU A 710 -9.49 30.71 17.70
CA LEU A 710 -8.19 31.36 17.58
C LEU A 710 -7.33 30.78 16.44
N PHE A 711 -7.30 29.44 16.32
CA PHE A 711 -6.53 28.77 15.28
C PHE A 711 -7.02 29.15 13.87
N LYS A 712 -8.34 29.20 13.66
CA LYS A 712 -8.95 29.60 12.37
C LYS A 712 -8.59 31.03 11.96
N ILE A 713 -8.61 31.98 12.89
CA ILE A 713 -8.31 33.39 12.60
C ILE A 713 -6.84 33.57 12.18
N VAL A 714 -5.89 32.95 12.90
CA VAL A 714 -4.46 32.98 12.54
C VAL A 714 -4.21 32.35 11.15
N TRP A 715 -4.91 31.27 10.84
CA TRP A 715 -4.76 30.57 9.56
C TRP A 715 -5.29 31.39 8.37
N ILE A 716 -6.43 32.05 8.52
CA ILE A 716 -7.00 32.95 7.50
C ILE A 716 -6.07 34.13 7.22
N SER A 717 -5.51 34.77 8.26
CA SER A 717 -4.56 35.87 8.07
C SER A 717 -3.28 35.43 7.34
N LYS A 718 -2.72 34.26 7.68
CA LYS A 718 -1.57 33.70 6.94
C LYS A 718 -1.91 33.39 5.49
N ALA A 719 -3.09 32.85 5.20
CA ALA A 719 -3.54 32.56 3.84
C ALA A 719 -3.65 33.83 2.97
N ILE A 720 -4.17 34.93 3.51
CA ILE A 720 -4.29 36.22 2.80
C ILE A 720 -2.91 36.79 2.44
N VAL A 721 -1.94 36.71 3.34
CA VAL A 721 -0.54 37.11 3.08
C VAL A 721 0.08 36.23 1.98
N LEU A 722 -0.06 34.90 2.09
CA LEU A 722 0.45 33.95 1.10
C LEU A 722 -0.16 34.19 -0.30
N GLN A 723 -1.44 34.51 -0.37
CA GLN A 723 -2.15 34.80 -1.61
C GLN A 723 -1.60 36.06 -2.30
N ARG A 724 -1.33 37.14 -1.56
CA ARG A 724 -0.72 38.37 -2.10
C ARG A 724 0.73 38.15 -2.57
N ILE A 725 1.51 37.37 -1.83
CA ILE A 725 2.87 36.95 -2.25
C ILE A 725 2.79 36.14 -3.56
N MET A 726 1.86 35.20 -3.67
CA MET A 726 1.67 34.43 -4.90
C MET A 726 1.18 35.29 -6.09
N GLU A 727 0.40 36.35 -5.86
CA GLU A 727 0.03 37.30 -6.92
C GLU A 727 1.22 38.14 -7.42
N LEU A 728 2.12 38.56 -6.51
CA LEU A 728 3.38 39.21 -6.88
C LEU A 728 4.27 38.28 -7.71
N VAL A 729 4.45 37.03 -7.27
CA VAL A 729 5.21 36.01 -8.02
C VAL A 729 4.59 35.72 -9.39
N ARG A 730 3.24 35.69 -9.49
CA ARG A 730 2.53 35.53 -10.78
C ARG A 730 2.73 36.73 -11.71
N LYS A 731 2.71 37.97 -11.18
CA LYS A 731 3.00 39.18 -11.98
C LYS A 731 4.43 39.19 -12.50
N GLN A 732 5.43 38.78 -11.72
CA GLN A 732 6.80 38.63 -12.21
C GLN A 732 6.91 37.55 -13.31
N LYS A 733 6.24 36.40 -13.17
CA LYS A 733 6.33 35.30 -14.13
C LYS A 733 5.76 35.62 -15.52
N ALA A 734 5.07 36.74 -15.69
CA ALA A 734 4.58 37.25 -16.97
C ALA A 734 5.68 38.00 -17.77
N ASN A 735 6.68 38.60 -17.10
CA ASN A 735 7.86 39.16 -17.78
C ASN A 735 8.84 38.02 -18.08
N LYS A 736 8.94 37.66 -19.36
CA LYS A 736 9.75 36.53 -19.85
C LYS A 736 11.23 36.87 -20.04
N GLU A 737 11.91 37.29 -18.98
CA GLU A 737 13.37 37.26 -18.90
C GLU A 737 13.81 37.27 -17.42
N ILE A 738 15.07 36.90 -17.14
CA ILE A 738 15.67 36.65 -15.82
C ILE A 738 15.46 35.22 -15.28
N GLN A 739 16.47 34.37 -15.49
CA GLN A 739 16.73 33.19 -14.65
C GLN A 739 17.60 33.61 -13.46
N TRP A 740 17.23 33.21 -12.23
CA TRP A 740 18.06 33.43 -11.04
C TRP A 740 18.55 32.11 -10.44
N ARG A 741 19.79 32.08 -9.93
CA ARG A 741 20.41 30.91 -9.29
C ARG A 741 20.33 31.05 -7.76
N PHE A 742 19.84 30.01 -7.08
CA PHE A 742 19.64 29.98 -5.63
C PHE A 742 20.85 30.47 -4.81
N ASN A 743 20.59 31.44 -3.94
CA ASN A 743 21.32 31.70 -2.69
C ASN A 743 20.45 32.42 -1.64
N LEU A 744 19.28 32.97 -2.04
CA LEU A 744 18.35 33.67 -1.15
C LEU A 744 17.53 32.74 -0.21
N SER A 745 17.47 31.43 -0.47
CA SER A 745 16.60 30.54 0.34
C SER A 745 17.16 30.24 1.72
N MET A 746 18.48 30.16 1.89
CA MET A 746 19.09 29.80 3.18
C MET A 746 18.78 30.82 4.27
N GLU A 747 18.72 32.11 3.92
CA GLU A 747 18.52 33.20 4.88
C GLU A 747 17.04 33.36 5.25
N MET A 748 16.12 33.02 4.34
CA MET A 748 14.69 32.89 4.64
C MET A 748 14.36 31.60 5.41
N GLU A 749 15.03 30.49 5.13
CA GLU A 749 14.86 29.23 5.86
C GLU A 749 15.34 29.36 7.32
N ASP A 750 16.45 30.06 7.57
CA ASP A 750 16.94 30.32 8.94
C ASP A 750 16.04 31.28 9.74
N GLN A 751 15.32 32.21 9.08
CA GLN A 751 14.28 33.01 9.74
C GLN A 751 12.95 32.26 9.93
N MET A 752 12.62 31.27 9.11
CA MET A 752 11.42 30.43 9.31
C MET A 752 11.63 29.30 10.32
N ALA A 753 12.88 28.97 10.66
CA ALA A 753 13.25 28.00 11.68
C ALA A 753 13.35 28.59 13.11
N ARG A 754 13.27 29.93 13.25
CA ARG A 754 13.23 30.65 14.54
C ARG A 754 11.80 31.08 14.88
#